data_AF-A0A9W7T7C5-F1
#
_entry.id   AF-A0A9W7T7C5-F1
#
_cell.length_a   1.000
_cell.length_b   1.000
_cell.length_c   1.000
_cell.angle_alpha   90.00
_cell.angle_beta   90.00
_cell.angle_gamma   90.00
#
_symmetry.space_group_name_H-M   'P 1'
#
loop_
_entity.id
_entity.type
_entity.pdbx_description
1 polymer ?
#
loop_
_entity_poly.entity_id
_entity_poly.type
_entity_poly.pdbx_seq_one_letter_code
_entity_poly.pdbx_strand_id
1 'polypeptide(L)'
;KENHLCELLVSHVAVADYESESKPPSPVNMDKPVCLIDTTSEGKLCVQQSALEILQKIEQPVVVVAVVGLYRTGKSYLMNRLAGKQAGFALGSTIESKTKGIWMWCVPHPTKKETTMVLLDTEGLGDVAKGDSKHDTHIFCLAVLLSSTLVYNSRGTIDNRAIEELQYVTELKECIKVKSSEEDADDSSEFVKFFPRFIWAVRDFTLELKIEGKDATENEYLEFALKLKHGTSKKVMEYNLPRECIQKFFPSRTCFTFPFPTAPENVSRLESLDPADLDPKFLEVTDCFCKFVFQDSQVKMLKDGYTVTGRVFGNLAKMYVDTISSGAVPCLENAVIAMATIENEAAVKEGLEVYKSGMEKLKTSFPLELKDVSTEHQRLNSMATQTFMKRSFRDTDGKYLTSLEENINNLFDGYLSHNEQASKRRCENLLSSLSATMTEKLKQGVYANPGGYDLFCKDLEDIGEKYKSQTNKEVKAEEVLKEFLKQKSVDSKAILQADKKLTEKEKMIKAEQEKAVLLNQEIKAKEEEQRLLEEKMEAERRSNEERMIQMKEKMDEEIRLQKEEAERAMDSKLKEQTALLEKGFKEKADRMTQEIEEFKRQNTEAESNRTREFAEMLENSNRRHEESTAMMMQQHREQMQAIQNARPSGDCCIL
;
A
#
# COMPACT_ATOMS: atom_id res chain seq x y z
N LYS A 1 -44.14 -22.60 -5.87
CA LYS A 1 -43.10 -23.41 -6.56
C LYS A 1 -42.23 -22.41 -7.30
N GLU A 2 -40.91 -22.50 -7.13
CA GLU A 2 -39.90 -21.42 -7.23
C GLU A 2 -39.80 -20.56 -5.96
N ASN A 3 -39.22 -21.15 -4.90
CA ASN A 3 -38.41 -20.43 -3.90
C ASN A 3 -37.69 -21.34 -2.89
N HIS A 4 -37.17 -22.51 -3.29
CA HIS A 4 -36.45 -23.42 -2.38
C HIS A 4 -35.39 -24.23 -3.14
N LEU A 5 -34.26 -23.60 -3.47
CA LEU A 5 -33.04 -24.29 -3.96
C LEU A 5 -31.78 -23.40 -3.86
N CYS A 6 -31.68 -22.55 -2.82
CA CYS A 6 -30.44 -21.81 -2.48
C CYS A 6 -29.82 -22.24 -1.13
N GLU A 7 -30.27 -23.35 -0.55
CA GLU A 7 -29.68 -23.91 0.66
C GLU A 7 -29.38 -25.39 0.42
N LEU A 8 -28.15 -25.69 -0.01
CA LEU A 8 -27.45 -26.99 0.17
C LEU A 8 -26.21 -27.00 -0.73
N LEU A 9 -25.14 -26.35 -0.29
CA LEU A 9 -23.75 -26.66 -0.66
C LEU A 9 -22.79 -25.99 0.36
N VAL A 10 -23.09 -26.15 1.64
CA VAL A 10 -22.13 -25.92 2.73
C VAL A 10 -21.83 -27.28 3.35
N SER A 11 -20.78 -27.95 2.85
CA SER A 11 -20.24 -29.15 3.49
C SER A 11 -18.72 -29.08 3.54
N HIS A 12 -18.23 -28.57 4.68
CA HIS A 12 -17.08 -29.05 5.44
C HIS A 12 -15.79 -29.34 4.64
N VAL A 13 -15.06 -28.26 4.34
CA VAL A 13 -13.60 -28.31 4.42
C VAL A 13 -13.24 -27.49 5.66
N ALA A 14 -12.68 -28.16 6.67
CA ALA A 14 -12.11 -27.49 7.83
C ALA A 14 -10.91 -26.66 7.35
N VAL A 15 -11.15 -25.39 7.06
CA VAL A 15 -10.12 -24.37 7.02
C VAL A 15 -9.67 -24.23 8.48
N ALA A 16 -8.44 -24.64 8.77
CA ALA A 16 -7.84 -24.32 10.04
C ALA A 16 -7.70 -22.79 10.07
N ASP A 17 -8.59 -22.13 10.81
CA ASP A 17 -8.47 -20.74 11.22
C ASP A 17 -7.22 -20.60 12.09
N TYR A 18 -6.06 -20.51 11.44
CA TYR A 18 -4.98 -19.71 11.97
C TYR A 18 -5.21 -18.30 11.45
N GLU A 19 -6.04 -17.55 12.17
CA GLU A 19 -5.92 -16.09 12.20
C GLU A 19 -4.45 -15.79 12.45
N SER A 20 -3.71 -15.40 11.40
CA SER A 20 -2.50 -14.63 11.65
C SER A 20 -3.03 -13.34 12.25
N GLU A 21 -3.05 -13.26 13.59
CA GLU A 21 -3.10 -12.00 14.32
C GLU A 21 -1.88 -11.19 13.85
N SER A 22 -2.00 -10.52 12.70
CA SER A 22 -1.14 -9.41 12.36
C SER A 22 -1.47 -8.36 13.41
N LYS A 23 -0.70 -8.39 14.49
CA LYS A 23 -0.79 -7.44 15.60
C LYS A 23 -0.93 -6.05 14.97
N PRO A 24 -2.00 -5.28 15.25
CA PRO A 24 -2.17 -3.98 14.65
C PRO A 24 -0.90 -3.16 14.90
N PRO A 25 -0.41 -2.39 13.91
CA PRO A 25 0.84 -1.64 14.05
C PRO A 25 0.78 -0.84 15.34
N SER A 26 1.77 -1.07 16.22
CA SER A 26 1.80 -0.45 17.54
C SER A 26 1.77 1.07 17.36
N PRO A 27 0.87 1.80 18.05
CA PRO A 27 0.70 3.22 17.83
C PRO A 27 2.01 3.95 18.17
N VAL A 28 2.52 4.73 17.23
CA VAL A 28 3.74 5.51 17.44
C VAL A 28 3.41 6.64 18.41
N ASN A 29 4.12 6.66 19.54
CA ASN A 29 4.03 7.70 20.54
C ASN A 29 5.42 8.30 20.76
N MET A 30 5.64 9.49 20.23
CA MET A 30 6.89 10.21 20.45
C MET A 30 6.88 10.92 21.81
N ASP A 31 7.98 10.81 22.55
CA ASP A 31 8.10 11.49 23.85
C ASP A 31 8.14 13.01 23.73
N LYS A 32 8.82 13.50 22.68
CA LYS A 32 9.09 14.93 22.43
C LYS A 32 9.01 15.25 20.93
N PRO A 33 8.72 16.51 20.55
CA PRO A 33 8.77 16.93 19.16
C PRO A 33 10.19 16.91 18.60
N VAL A 34 10.30 16.77 17.28
CA VAL A 34 11.56 16.82 16.52
C VAL A 34 11.43 17.77 15.34
N CYS A 35 12.55 18.35 14.89
CA CYS A 35 12.56 19.18 13.70
C CYS A 35 12.32 18.31 12.46
N LEU A 36 11.29 18.62 11.67
CA LEU A 36 11.00 17.94 10.41
C LEU A 36 11.65 18.67 9.24
N ILE A 37 11.48 20.00 9.19
CA ILE A 37 12.00 20.86 8.12
C ILE A 37 12.84 21.92 8.79
N ASP A 38 14.11 22.02 8.39
CA ASP A 38 15.03 23.05 8.88
C ASP A 38 15.49 23.94 7.72
N THR A 39 16.25 24.98 8.04
CA THR A 39 16.90 25.85 7.06
C THR A 39 18.41 25.58 7.08
N THR A 40 18.99 25.29 5.92
CA THR A 40 20.44 25.12 5.76
C THR A 40 21.19 26.43 6.01
N SER A 41 22.51 26.34 6.15
CA SER A 41 23.39 27.53 6.22
C SER A 41 23.28 28.44 4.99
N GLU A 42 22.79 27.93 3.85
CA GLU A 42 22.54 28.67 2.62
C GLU A 42 21.15 29.32 2.57
N GLY A 43 20.32 29.17 3.62
CA GLY A 43 18.97 29.72 3.65
C GLY A 43 17.92 28.87 2.93
N LYS A 44 18.25 27.64 2.50
CA LYS A 44 17.30 26.74 1.80
C LYS A 44 16.62 25.80 2.79
N LEU A 45 15.37 25.44 2.51
CA LEU A 45 14.65 24.46 3.33
C LEU A 45 15.20 23.04 3.08
N CYS A 46 15.27 22.22 4.11
CA CYS A 46 15.64 20.81 3.97
C CYS A 46 14.89 19.95 4.98
N VAL A 47 14.54 18.72 4.59
CA VAL A 47 13.92 17.77 5.50
C VAL A 47 14.99 17.02 6.30
N GLN A 48 14.77 16.88 7.60
CA GLN A 48 15.67 16.17 8.50
C GLN A 48 15.51 14.66 8.35
N GLN A 49 16.62 13.97 8.06
CA GLN A 49 16.63 12.52 7.83
C GLN A 49 16.12 11.73 9.05
N SER A 50 16.46 12.15 10.26
CA SER A 50 16.00 11.52 11.51
C SER A 50 14.48 11.61 11.69
N ALA A 51 13.85 12.69 11.20
CA ALA A 51 12.39 12.82 11.20
C ALA A 51 11.75 11.90 10.15
N LEU A 52 12.34 11.78 8.97
CA LEU A 52 11.88 10.85 7.93
C LEU A 52 11.89 9.40 8.41
N GLU A 53 12.94 8.97 9.11
CA GLU A 53 13.04 7.61 9.66
C GLU A 53 11.94 7.28 10.67
N ILE A 54 11.45 8.28 11.42
CA ILE A 54 10.30 8.11 12.32
C ILE A 54 9.03 7.94 11.50
N LEU A 55 8.79 8.83 10.54
CA LEU A 55 7.61 8.81 9.67
C LEU A 55 7.53 7.51 8.85
N GLN A 56 8.67 6.99 8.38
CA GLN A 56 8.76 5.74 7.63
C GLN A 56 8.30 4.49 8.40
N LYS A 57 8.23 4.56 9.73
CA LYS A 57 7.75 3.46 10.59
C LYS A 57 6.25 3.55 10.87
N ILE A 58 5.60 4.64 10.49
CA ILE A 58 4.18 4.87 10.75
C ILE A 58 3.37 4.40 9.54
N GLU A 59 2.75 3.23 9.69
CA GLU A 59 1.86 2.61 8.69
C GLU A 59 0.43 3.13 8.76
N GLN A 60 0.05 3.67 9.90
CA GLN A 60 -1.29 4.18 10.13
C GLN A 60 -1.57 5.41 9.27
N PRO A 61 -2.83 5.60 8.85
CA PRO A 61 -3.31 6.88 8.33
C PRO A 61 -2.96 8.03 9.28
N VAL A 62 -2.65 9.20 8.72
CA VAL A 62 -2.29 10.39 9.52
C VAL A 62 -3.35 11.47 9.46
N VAL A 63 -3.65 12.06 10.61
CA VAL A 63 -4.38 13.34 10.73
C VAL A 63 -3.36 14.42 11.04
N VAL A 64 -3.19 15.37 10.13
CA VAL A 64 -2.12 16.37 10.24
C VAL A 64 -2.72 17.72 10.64
N VAL A 65 -2.31 18.25 11.80
CA VAL A 65 -2.73 19.57 12.28
C VAL A 65 -1.52 20.49 12.29
N ALA A 66 -1.54 21.54 11.48
CA ALA A 66 -0.49 22.55 11.45
C ALA A 66 -0.95 23.85 12.10
N VAL A 67 -0.07 24.53 12.84
CA VAL A 67 -0.32 25.88 13.33
C VAL A 67 0.62 26.88 12.69
N VAL A 68 0.07 27.97 12.19
CA VAL A 68 0.79 29.08 11.55
C VAL A 68 0.36 30.40 12.17
N GLY A 69 1.16 31.44 11.99
CA GLY A 69 0.87 32.79 12.50
C GLY A 69 2.11 33.51 12.97
N LEU A 70 1.95 34.79 13.30
CA LEU A 70 3.04 35.67 13.70
C LEU A 70 3.89 35.05 14.84
N TYR A 71 5.17 35.43 14.89
CA TYR A 71 6.03 35.04 16.00
C TYR A 71 5.44 35.51 17.35
N ARG A 72 5.65 34.71 18.40
CA ARG A 72 5.16 34.95 19.77
C ARG A 72 3.65 35.00 20.01
N THR A 73 2.83 34.42 19.14
CA THR A 73 1.37 34.40 19.37
C THR A 73 0.89 33.22 20.22
N GLY A 74 1.79 32.39 20.76
CA GLY A 74 1.43 31.23 21.60
C GLY A 74 1.01 29.98 20.83
N LYS A 75 1.56 29.78 19.61
CA LYS A 75 1.33 28.62 18.74
C LYS A 75 1.70 27.29 19.41
N SER A 76 2.95 27.17 19.85
CA SER A 76 3.51 25.97 20.48
C SER A 76 2.71 25.53 21.72
N TYR A 77 2.11 26.46 22.46
CA TYR A 77 1.21 26.14 23.58
C TYR A 77 -0.03 25.37 23.11
N LEU A 78 -0.71 25.84 22.06
CA LEU A 78 -1.88 25.13 21.52
C LEU A 78 -1.52 23.74 21.01
N MET A 79 -0.35 23.59 20.38
CA MET A 79 0.12 22.29 19.90
C MET A 79 0.44 21.33 21.05
N ASN A 80 1.04 21.81 22.16
CA ASN A 80 1.24 20.98 23.35
C ASN A 80 -0.09 20.50 23.92
N ARG A 81 -1.11 21.38 23.99
CA ARG A 81 -2.46 21.02 24.43
C ARG A 81 -3.12 19.97 23.54
N LEU A 82 -2.95 20.07 22.22
CA LEU A 82 -3.40 19.03 21.28
C LEU A 82 -2.66 17.69 21.46
N ALA A 83 -1.38 17.72 21.85
CA ALA A 83 -0.62 16.51 22.21
C ALA A 83 -1.05 15.91 23.55
N GLY A 84 -1.97 16.56 24.29
CA GLY A 84 -2.38 16.15 25.63
C GLY A 84 -1.28 16.35 26.70
N LYS A 85 -0.26 17.18 26.42
CA LYS A 85 0.85 17.46 27.33
C LYS A 85 0.94 18.96 27.66
N GLN A 86 1.48 19.30 28.83
CA GLN A 86 1.73 20.70 29.18
C GLN A 86 2.97 21.27 28.49
N ALA A 87 3.99 20.41 28.31
CA ALA A 87 5.28 20.75 27.72
C ALA A 87 5.61 19.82 26.56
N GLY A 88 6.42 20.32 25.62
CA GLY A 88 6.80 19.59 24.41
C GLY A 88 7.49 20.49 23.41
N PHE A 89 6.72 21.15 22.54
CA PHE A 89 7.23 22.24 21.70
C PHE A 89 7.66 23.39 22.61
N ALA A 90 8.89 23.86 22.41
CA ALA A 90 9.51 24.83 23.30
C ALA A 90 8.80 26.19 23.22
N LEU A 91 8.33 26.71 24.38
CA LEU A 91 7.75 28.05 24.42
C LEU A 91 8.85 29.14 24.41
N GLY A 92 8.75 30.09 23.48
CA GLY A 92 9.63 31.26 23.40
C GLY A 92 9.29 32.34 24.41
N SER A 93 10.20 32.65 25.34
CA SER A 93 10.06 33.73 26.34
C SER A 93 10.92 34.97 26.05
N THR A 94 11.81 34.93 25.05
CA THR A 94 12.79 35.98 24.71
C THR A 94 12.47 36.67 23.39
N ILE A 95 13.22 37.75 23.05
CA ILE A 95 13.07 38.56 21.83
C ILE A 95 13.52 37.85 20.53
N GLU A 96 14.12 36.67 20.64
CA GLU A 96 14.46 35.82 19.50
C GLU A 96 13.35 34.78 19.25
N SER A 97 13.16 34.38 17.99
CA SER A 97 12.26 33.28 17.65
C SER A 97 12.93 31.94 17.97
N LYS A 98 12.23 31.08 18.73
CA LYS A 98 12.77 29.77 19.15
C LYS A 98 12.52 28.68 18.11
N THR A 99 11.32 28.61 17.54
CA THR A 99 10.98 27.61 16.51
C THR A 99 11.54 28.08 15.17
N LYS A 100 12.50 27.34 14.62
CA LYS A 100 13.03 27.51 13.27
C LYS A 100 12.55 26.38 12.38
N GLY A 101 12.11 26.71 11.17
CA GLY A 101 11.52 25.74 10.24
C GLY A 101 10.17 25.19 10.69
N ILE A 102 9.95 23.88 10.50
CA ILE A 102 8.71 23.17 10.88
C ILE A 102 9.08 21.98 11.76
N TRP A 103 8.49 21.93 12.95
CA TRP A 103 8.68 20.85 13.92
C TRP A 103 7.47 19.93 13.93
N MET A 104 7.70 18.64 14.10
CA MET A 104 6.63 17.63 14.14
C MET A 104 6.57 16.91 15.48
N TRP A 105 5.36 16.48 15.85
CA TRP A 105 5.13 15.57 16.97
C TRP A 105 4.06 14.54 16.59
N CYS A 106 4.44 13.27 16.51
CA CYS A 106 3.53 12.18 16.20
C CYS A 106 3.04 11.54 17.51
N VAL A 107 1.73 11.53 17.70
CA VAL A 107 1.06 10.94 18.86
C VAL A 107 -0.12 10.08 18.41
N PRO A 108 -0.55 9.08 19.21
CA PRO A 108 -1.77 8.34 18.91
C PRO A 108 -2.97 9.28 18.86
N HIS A 109 -3.84 9.13 17.86
CA HIS A 109 -5.00 9.99 17.77
C HIS A 109 -5.97 9.72 18.96
N PRO A 110 -6.42 10.75 19.72
CA PRO A 110 -7.20 10.52 20.94
C PRO A 110 -8.57 9.86 20.75
N THR A 111 -9.25 10.14 19.64
CA THR A 111 -10.61 9.67 19.35
C THR A 111 -10.72 8.70 18.17
N LYS A 112 -9.82 8.76 17.19
CA LYS A 112 -9.84 7.90 15.98
C LYS A 112 -8.86 6.75 16.17
N LYS A 113 -9.38 5.53 16.33
CA LYS A 113 -8.54 4.33 16.47
C LYS A 113 -7.68 4.13 15.22
N GLU A 114 -6.53 3.48 15.41
CA GLU A 114 -5.60 3.11 14.33
C GLU A 114 -5.14 4.26 13.43
N THR A 115 -5.19 5.49 13.97
CA THR A 115 -4.78 6.71 13.28
C THR A 115 -3.70 7.40 14.11
N THR A 116 -2.70 7.97 13.44
CA THR A 116 -1.68 8.80 14.08
C THR A 116 -2.00 10.28 13.88
N MET A 117 -1.94 11.07 14.94
CA MET A 117 -2.03 12.53 14.85
C MET A 117 -0.63 13.11 14.72
N VAL A 118 -0.40 13.89 13.65
CA VAL A 118 0.86 14.60 13.39
C VAL A 118 0.63 16.08 13.62
N LEU A 119 1.29 16.60 14.65
CA LEU A 119 1.21 18.00 15.04
C LEU A 119 2.40 18.75 14.42
N LEU A 120 2.14 19.78 13.62
CA LEU A 120 3.16 20.61 13.00
C LEU A 120 3.17 22.02 13.62
N ASP A 121 4.22 22.35 14.35
CA ASP A 121 4.47 23.70 14.86
C ASP A 121 5.44 24.42 13.94
N THR A 122 5.03 25.55 13.38
CA THR A 122 5.85 26.29 12.41
C THR A 122 6.60 27.44 13.08
N GLU A 123 7.69 27.83 12.42
CA GLU A 123 8.33 29.11 12.64
C GLU A 123 7.31 30.27 12.59
N GLY A 124 7.55 31.29 13.40
CA GLY A 124 6.71 32.47 13.44
C GLY A 124 6.97 33.40 12.26
N LEU A 125 5.90 33.74 11.55
CA LEU A 125 5.94 34.65 10.42
C LEU A 125 6.34 36.07 10.88
N GLY A 126 7.08 36.79 10.04
CA GLY A 126 7.48 38.18 10.28
C GLY A 126 8.65 38.36 11.26
N ASP A 127 9.54 37.37 11.38
CA ASP A 127 10.74 37.46 12.22
C ASP A 127 11.75 38.47 11.66
N VAL A 128 11.97 39.55 12.42
CA VAL A 128 12.82 40.71 12.04
C VAL A 128 14.25 40.30 11.76
N ALA A 129 14.75 39.23 12.39
CA ALA A 129 16.13 38.77 12.23
C ALA A 129 16.42 38.15 10.84
N LYS A 130 15.40 37.77 10.07
CA LYS A 130 15.56 36.99 8.82
C LYS A 130 15.41 37.80 7.54
N GLY A 131 14.59 38.84 7.51
CA GLY A 131 14.48 39.79 6.38
C GLY A 131 14.03 39.23 5.02
N ASP A 132 13.74 37.93 4.89
CA ASP A 132 13.32 37.29 3.63
C ASP A 132 11.83 36.88 3.68
N SER A 133 10.99 37.68 3.02
CA SER A 133 9.55 37.42 2.91
C SER A 133 9.22 36.11 2.18
N LYS A 134 10.13 35.60 1.32
CA LYS A 134 9.89 34.35 0.57
C LYS A 134 9.95 33.12 1.47
N HIS A 135 10.82 33.13 2.48
CA HIS A 135 10.92 32.03 3.46
C HIS A 135 9.59 31.83 4.19
N ASP A 136 8.98 32.92 4.65
CA ASP A 136 7.69 32.89 5.35
C ASP A 136 6.57 32.36 4.45
N THR A 137 6.54 32.78 3.17
CA THR A 137 5.60 32.26 2.17
C THR A 137 5.80 30.75 1.96
N HIS A 138 7.05 30.26 1.90
CA HIS A 138 7.33 28.84 1.76
C HIS A 138 6.88 28.03 2.99
N ILE A 139 7.14 28.52 4.21
CA ILE A 139 6.69 27.87 5.45
C ILE A 139 5.15 27.79 5.48
N PHE A 140 4.47 28.88 5.12
CA PHE A 140 3.02 28.91 5.05
C PHE A 140 2.48 27.95 3.99
N CYS A 141 3.07 27.94 2.79
CA CYS A 141 2.72 27.03 1.71
C CYS A 141 2.87 25.55 2.12
N LEU A 142 3.99 25.20 2.76
CA LEU A 142 4.22 23.85 3.29
C LEU A 142 3.20 23.46 4.36
N ALA A 143 2.85 24.37 5.27
CA ALA A 143 1.83 24.12 6.28
C ALA A 143 0.46 23.83 5.66
N VAL A 144 0.08 24.54 4.60
CA VAL A 144 -1.15 24.29 3.84
C VAL A 144 -1.08 22.92 3.16
N LEU A 145 -0.02 22.65 2.39
CA LEU A 145 0.14 21.42 1.61
C LEU A 145 0.15 20.16 2.49
N LEU A 146 0.82 20.22 3.63
CA LEU A 146 1.02 19.06 4.50
C LEU A 146 -0.14 18.80 5.45
N SER A 147 -0.91 19.81 5.83
CA SER A 147 -1.96 19.64 6.86
C SER A 147 -3.30 19.15 6.31
N SER A 148 -4.07 18.49 7.17
CA SER A 148 -5.52 18.27 7.03
C SER A 148 -6.32 19.39 7.71
N THR A 149 -5.72 20.04 8.71
CA THR A 149 -6.30 21.19 9.42
C THR A 149 -5.20 22.22 9.66
N LEU A 150 -5.45 23.45 9.22
CA LEU A 150 -4.58 24.59 9.39
C LEU A 150 -5.17 25.51 10.44
N VAL A 151 -4.43 25.71 11.53
CA VAL A 151 -4.75 26.64 12.61
C VAL A 151 -3.97 27.92 12.35
N TYR A 152 -4.66 28.98 11.96
CA TYR A 152 -4.08 30.32 11.91
C TYR A 152 -4.26 31.01 13.25
N ASN A 153 -3.15 31.29 13.93
CA ASN A 153 -3.11 31.82 15.29
C ASN A 153 -2.66 33.28 15.28
N SER A 154 -3.58 34.18 15.61
CA SER A 154 -3.35 35.63 15.71
C SER A 154 -3.66 36.15 17.12
N ARG A 155 -3.31 37.41 17.41
CA ARG A 155 -3.64 38.09 18.69
C ARG A 155 -4.61 39.23 18.45
N GLY A 156 -5.43 39.53 19.46
CA GLY A 156 -6.35 40.66 19.45
C GLY A 156 -7.64 40.34 18.72
N THR A 157 -7.85 40.98 17.57
CA THR A 157 -9.13 40.93 16.83
C THR A 157 -8.90 40.66 15.35
N ILE A 158 -9.92 40.15 14.67
CA ILE A 158 -9.94 40.03 13.20
C ILE A 158 -10.38 41.37 12.60
N ASP A 159 -9.42 42.30 12.48
CA ASP A 159 -9.61 43.56 11.75
C ASP A 159 -9.08 43.45 10.31
N ASN A 160 -9.15 44.56 9.55
CA ASN A 160 -8.61 44.56 8.18
C ASN A 160 -7.13 44.25 8.13
N ARG A 161 -6.37 44.73 9.11
CA ARG A 161 -4.93 44.53 9.17
C ARG A 161 -4.62 43.06 9.41
N ALA A 162 -5.34 42.37 10.28
CA ALA A 162 -5.18 40.94 10.52
C ALA A 162 -5.46 40.11 9.26
N ILE A 163 -6.42 40.53 8.43
CA ILE A 163 -6.71 39.89 7.13
C ILE A 163 -5.63 40.21 6.09
N GLU A 164 -5.13 41.46 6.05
CA GLU A 164 -4.01 41.86 5.19
C GLU A 164 -2.70 41.15 5.58
N GLU A 165 -2.46 40.94 6.87
CA GLU A 165 -1.32 40.15 7.38
C GLU A 165 -1.43 38.66 6.97
N LEU A 166 -2.60 38.20 6.55
CA LEU A 166 -2.82 36.91 5.89
C LEU A 166 -2.62 36.97 4.37
N GLN A 167 -1.89 37.96 3.85
CA GLN A 167 -1.57 38.11 2.41
C GLN A 167 -0.97 36.84 1.79
N TYR A 168 -0.29 35.99 2.57
CA TYR A 168 0.23 34.70 2.14
C TYR A 168 -0.85 33.81 1.48
N VAL A 169 -2.12 33.94 1.90
CA VAL A 169 -3.24 33.23 1.28
C VAL A 169 -3.46 33.68 -0.15
N THR A 170 -3.24 34.96 -0.47
CA THR A 170 -3.36 35.46 -1.85
C THR A 170 -2.21 34.99 -2.76
N GLU A 171 -1.06 34.66 -2.17
CA GLU A 171 0.13 34.14 -2.85
C GLU A 171 0.07 32.63 -3.10
N LEU A 172 -0.82 31.89 -2.41
CA LEU A 172 -0.94 30.43 -2.55
C LEU A 172 -1.17 29.97 -3.99
N LYS A 173 -1.93 30.75 -4.77
CA LYS A 173 -2.19 30.45 -6.19
C LYS A 173 -0.90 30.46 -7.04
N GLU A 174 0.11 31.22 -6.62
CA GLU A 174 1.41 31.32 -7.30
C GLU A 174 2.40 30.28 -6.75
N CYS A 175 2.15 29.80 -5.52
CA CYS A 175 3.02 28.87 -4.81
C CYS A 175 2.58 27.40 -4.91
N ILE A 176 1.39 27.10 -5.44
CA ILE A 176 0.85 25.75 -5.54
C ILE A 176 0.15 25.56 -6.89
N LYS A 177 0.50 24.49 -7.60
CA LYS A 177 -0.20 24.02 -8.80
C LYS A 177 -1.06 22.80 -8.49
N VAL A 178 -2.26 22.72 -9.08
CA VAL A 178 -3.11 21.53 -8.96
C VAL A 178 -2.85 20.55 -10.10
N LYS A 179 -2.68 21.07 -11.33
CA LYS A 179 -2.38 20.28 -12.53
C LYS A 179 -1.00 20.61 -13.10
N SER A 180 -0.45 19.66 -13.86
CA SER A 180 0.85 19.82 -14.53
C SER A 180 0.77 20.49 -15.90
N SER A 181 -0.41 20.57 -16.53
CA SER A 181 -0.61 21.15 -17.87
C SER A 181 -0.52 22.68 -17.86
N GLU A 182 0.03 23.26 -18.93
CA GLU A 182 0.24 24.71 -19.10
C GLU A 182 -1.00 25.48 -19.59
N GLU A 183 -2.15 24.83 -19.74
CA GLU A 183 -3.38 25.55 -20.12
C GLU A 183 -3.86 26.40 -18.94
N ASP A 184 -4.02 27.72 -19.16
CA ASP A 184 -4.45 28.78 -18.24
C ASP A 184 -5.89 28.58 -17.68
N ALA A 185 -6.23 27.37 -17.24
CA ALA A 185 -7.44 27.13 -16.47
C ALA A 185 -7.23 27.65 -15.04
N ASP A 186 -8.21 28.39 -14.52
CA ASP A 186 -8.27 28.76 -13.11
C ASP A 186 -8.45 27.48 -12.26
N ASP A 187 -7.34 26.80 -11.97
CA ASP A 187 -7.23 25.58 -11.15
C ASP A 187 -7.75 25.79 -9.71
N SER A 188 -8.05 27.04 -9.33
CA SER A 188 -8.47 27.37 -7.99
C SER A 188 -9.82 26.80 -7.56
N SER A 189 -10.62 26.34 -8.52
CA SER A 189 -11.86 25.61 -8.25
C SER A 189 -11.62 24.21 -7.66
N GLU A 190 -10.45 23.60 -7.88
CA GLU A 190 -10.08 22.27 -7.35
C GLU A 190 -9.41 22.32 -5.96
N PHE A 191 -8.93 23.49 -5.51
CA PHE A 191 -8.28 23.63 -4.20
C PHE A 191 -9.16 23.17 -3.03
N VAL A 192 -10.49 23.31 -3.14
CA VAL A 192 -11.48 22.88 -2.14
C VAL A 192 -11.35 21.40 -1.77
N LYS A 193 -10.91 20.52 -2.69
CA LYS A 193 -10.75 19.09 -2.41
C LYS A 193 -9.56 18.81 -1.48
N PHE A 194 -8.49 19.59 -1.57
CA PHE A 194 -7.18 19.21 -1.02
C PHE A 194 -6.67 20.15 0.06
N PHE A 195 -7.25 21.34 0.15
CA PHE A 195 -6.86 22.32 1.15
C PHE A 195 -7.38 21.91 2.53
N PRO A 196 -6.60 22.18 3.58
CA PRO A 196 -6.98 21.82 4.93
C PRO A 196 -8.21 22.59 5.38
N ARG A 197 -8.92 22.04 6.35
CA ARG A 197 -9.88 22.82 7.12
C ARG A 197 -9.16 24.00 7.80
N PHE A 198 -9.76 25.19 7.78
CA PHE A 198 -9.17 26.38 8.39
C PHE A 198 -9.76 26.67 9.77
N ILE A 199 -8.90 26.94 10.75
CA ILE A 199 -9.30 27.38 12.08
C ILE A 199 -8.59 28.68 12.38
N TRP A 200 -9.36 29.75 12.62
CA TRP A 200 -8.81 31.01 13.14
C TRP A 200 -8.83 30.99 14.67
N ALA A 201 -7.66 30.83 15.28
CA ALA A 201 -7.46 30.93 16.72
C ALA A 201 -7.08 32.38 17.10
N VAL A 202 -8.05 33.14 17.61
CA VAL A 202 -7.87 34.54 18.00
C VAL A 202 -7.51 34.60 19.47
N ARG A 203 -6.25 34.90 19.78
CA ARG A 203 -5.70 34.94 21.15
C ARG A 203 -5.89 36.30 21.78
N ASP A 204 -5.95 36.33 23.11
CA ASP A 204 -6.02 37.57 23.90
C ASP A 204 -7.26 38.41 23.54
N PHE A 205 -8.39 37.75 23.25
CA PHE A 205 -9.63 38.38 22.81
C PHE A 205 -10.35 39.06 23.97
N THR A 206 -10.70 40.34 23.80
CA THR A 206 -11.25 41.20 24.87
C THR A 206 -12.59 41.84 24.54
N LEU A 207 -13.13 41.62 23.33
CA LEU A 207 -14.38 42.23 22.90
C LEU A 207 -15.61 41.40 23.31
N GLU A 208 -16.76 42.06 23.44
CA GLU A 208 -18.04 41.35 23.45
C GLU A 208 -18.37 40.88 22.03
N LEU A 209 -18.74 39.61 21.87
CA LEU A 209 -19.17 39.05 20.59
C LEU A 209 -20.58 39.52 20.25
N LYS A 210 -20.68 40.78 19.80
CA LYS A 210 -21.93 41.38 19.35
C LYS A 210 -21.79 41.99 17.96
N ILE A 211 -22.73 41.68 17.10
CA ILE A 211 -22.85 42.26 15.75
C ILE A 211 -24.17 43.03 15.72
N GLU A 212 -24.12 44.32 15.42
CA GLU A 212 -25.30 45.20 15.39
C GLU A 212 -26.13 45.15 16.70
N GLY A 213 -25.44 45.00 17.84
CA GLY A 213 -26.05 44.94 19.17
C GLY A 213 -26.68 43.60 19.56
N LYS A 214 -26.63 42.59 18.68
CA LYS A 214 -27.09 41.21 18.95
C LYS A 214 -25.91 40.31 19.27
N ASP A 215 -26.11 39.36 20.18
CA ASP A 215 -25.11 38.34 20.48
C ASP A 215 -24.80 37.52 19.23
N ALA A 216 -23.51 37.22 19.04
CA ALA A 216 -22.99 36.48 17.91
C ALA A 216 -22.06 35.37 18.41
N THR A 217 -21.99 34.28 17.65
CA THR A 217 -21.01 33.21 17.80
C THR A 217 -19.66 33.63 17.21
N GLU A 218 -18.60 32.92 17.57
CA GLU A 218 -17.26 33.12 17.01
C GLU A 218 -17.25 32.90 15.48
N ASN A 219 -18.04 31.94 15.00
CA ASN A 219 -18.17 31.68 13.56
C ASN A 219 -18.90 32.82 12.84
N GLU A 220 -19.96 33.38 13.43
CA GLU A 220 -20.61 34.57 12.89
C GLU A 220 -19.68 35.79 12.89
N TYR A 221 -18.82 35.92 13.92
CA TYR A 221 -17.78 36.95 13.95
C TYR A 221 -16.77 36.79 12.80
N LEU A 222 -16.30 35.57 12.53
CA LEU A 222 -15.42 35.31 11.39
C LEU A 222 -16.11 35.62 10.04
N GLU A 223 -17.35 35.17 9.86
CA GLU A 223 -18.12 35.46 8.64
C GLU A 223 -18.38 36.96 8.45
N PHE A 224 -18.58 37.70 9.55
CA PHE A 224 -18.66 39.16 9.53
C PHE A 224 -17.35 39.80 9.06
N ALA A 225 -16.21 39.35 9.60
CA ALA A 225 -14.90 39.87 9.22
C ALA A 225 -14.55 39.58 7.74
N LEU A 226 -14.99 38.42 7.23
CA LEU A 226 -14.83 38.00 5.84
C LEU A 226 -15.89 38.58 4.88
N LYS A 227 -16.82 39.42 5.38
CA LYS A 227 -17.86 40.01 4.54
C LYS A 227 -17.26 40.86 3.40
N LEU A 228 -17.65 40.51 2.18
CA LEU A 228 -17.25 41.22 0.97
C LEU A 228 -18.00 42.55 0.83
N LYS A 229 -17.37 43.52 0.17
CA LYS A 229 -17.98 44.80 -0.20
C LYS A 229 -18.48 44.76 -1.64
N HIS A 230 -19.61 45.44 -1.89
CA HIS A 230 -20.12 45.64 -3.25
C HIS A 230 -19.32 46.71 -4.01
N GLY A 231 -19.31 46.59 -5.34
CA GLY A 231 -18.62 47.49 -6.26
C GLY A 231 -17.34 46.89 -6.84
N THR A 232 -16.83 47.53 -7.89
CA THR A 232 -15.68 47.07 -8.69
C THR A 232 -14.50 48.05 -8.65
N SER A 233 -14.55 49.04 -7.75
CA SER A 233 -13.44 49.99 -7.59
C SER A 233 -12.18 49.27 -7.10
N LYS A 234 -10.99 49.80 -7.44
CA LYS A 234 -9.70 49.23 -7.02
C LYS A 234 -9.63 48.95 -5.51
N LYS A 235 -10.06 49.89 -4.68
CA LYS A 235 -10.09 49.75 -3.21
C LYS A 235 -11.02 48.62 -2.74
N VAL A 236 -12.13 48.40 -3.44
CA VAL A 236 -13.06 47.30 -3.11
C VAL A 236 -12.46 45.97 -3.53
N MET A 237 -11.80 45.89 -4.68
CA MET A 237 -11.11 44.69 -5.12
C MET A 237 -9.96 44.31 -4.18
N GLU A 238 -9.11 45.27 -3.78
CA GLU A 238 -8.01 45.05 -2.82
C GLU A 238 -8.54 44.56 -1.45
N TYR A 239 -9.65 45.13 -0.97
CA TYR A 239 -10.29 44.69 0.28
C TYR A 239 -10.90 43.28 0.16
N ASN A 240 -11.51 42.96 -0.98
CA ASN A 240 -12.20 41.69 -1.20
C ASN A 240 -11.23 40.54 -1.47
N LEU A 241 -10.11 40.78 -2.16
CA LEU A 241 -9.19 39.73 -2.64
C LEU A 241 -8.76 38.73 -1.53
N PRO A 242 -8.19 39.15 -0.39
CA PRO A 242 -7.79 38.18 0.64
C PRO A 242 -8.97 37.43 1.23
N ARG A 243 -10.15 38.08 1.35
CA ARG A 243 -11.37 37.44 1.86
C ARG A 243 -11.93 36.41 0.88
N GLU A 244 -11.91 36.72 -0.41
CA GLU A 244 -12.29 35.80 -1.47
C GLU A 244 -11.35 34.60 -1.53
N CYS A 245 -10.04 34.81 -1.39
CA CYS A 245 -9.08 33.70 -1.33
C CYS A 245 -9.33 32.81 -0.11
N ILE A 246 -9.53 33.37 1.09
CA ILE A 246 -9.89 32.58 2.28
C ILE A 246 -11.19 31.81 2.04
N GLN A 247 -12.21 32.47 1.49
CA GLN A 247 -13.51 31.86 1.24
C GLN A 247 -13.44 30.71 0.22
N LYS A 248 -12.69 30.91 -0.86
CA LYS A 248 -12.52 29.94 -1.96
C LYS A 248 -11.63 28.77 -1.56
N PHE A 249 -10.51 29.03 -0.90
CA PHE A 249 -9.50 28.00 -0.57
C PHE A 249 -9.88 27.22 0.69
N PHE A 250 -10.59 27.85 1.62
CA PHE A 250 -10.97 27.26 2.89
C PHE A 250 -12.48 27.39 3.13
N PRO A 251 -13.30 26.60 2.40
CA PRO A 251 -14.74 26.68 2.55
C PRO A 251 -15.21 26.08 3.89
N SER A 252 -14.47 25.10 4.44
CA SER A 252 -14.62 24.69 5.85
C SER A 252 -13.72 25.56 6.73
N ARG A 253 -14.34 26.49 7.46
CA ARG A 253 -13.67 27.43 8.35
C ARG A 253 -14.40 27.60 9.67
N THR A 254 -13.65 27.83 10.75
CA THR A 254 -14.20 28.03 12.10
C THR A 254 -13.32 28.98 12.89
N CYS A 255 -13.91 29.63 13.88
CA CYS A 255 -13.22 30.58 14.75
C CYS A 255 -13.28 30.13 16.21
N PHE A 256 -12.19 30.37 16.93
CA PHE A 256 -12.13 30.25 18.39
C PHE A 256 -11.55 31.55 18.95
N THR A 257 -12.22 32.13 19.95
CA THR A 257 -11.73 33.32 20.64
C THR A 257 -11.24 32.93 22.04
N PHE A 258 -9.94 33.12 22.29
CA PHE A 258 -9.32 32.75 23.55
C PHE A 258 -9.15 34.02 24.40
N PRO A 259 -9.67 34.05 25.63
CA PRO A 259 -9.36 35.13 26.56
C PRO A 259 -7.89 35.09 26.97
N PHE A 260 -7.45 36.09 27.74
CA PHE A 260 -6.11 36.08 28.32
C PHE A 260 -5.92 34.84 29.21
N PRO A 261 -4.80 34.10 29.07
CA PRO A 261 -4.60 32.84 29.78
C PRO A 261 -4.35 33.00 31.29
N THR A 262 -3.76 34.13 31.68
CA THR A 262 -3.36 34.48 33.04
C THR A 262 -3.06 35.98 33.09
N ALA A 263 -2.81 36.53 34.28
CA ALA A 263 -2.25 37.87 34.46
C ALA A 263 -0.95 38.08 33.63
N PRO A 264 -0.72 39.26 33.01
CA PRO A 264 0.38 39.52 32.08
C PRO A 264 1.78 39.14 32.59
N GLU A 265 2.06 39.36 33.87
CA GLU A 265 3.33 39.05 34.55
C GLU A 265 3.68 37.55 34.52
N ASN A 266 2.68 36.68 34.46
CA ASN A 266 2.86 35.23 34.50
C ASN A 266 2.94 34.58 33.10
N VAL A 267 2.63 35.34 32.04
CA VAL A 267 2.59 34.81 30.66
C VAL A 267 3.95 34.25 30.21
N SER A 268 5.06 34.82 30.68
CA SER A 268 6.41 34.34 30.38
C SER A 268 6.71 32.95 30.94
N ARG A 269 5.92 32.50 31.92
CA ARG A 269 6.07 31.23 32.64
C ARG A 269 4.91 30.27 32.39
N LEU A 270 4.08 30.53 31.37
CA LEU A 270 2.84 29.79 31.08
C LEU A 270 3.02 28.26 31.04
N GLU A 271 4.15 27.76 30.55
CA GLU A 271 4.48 26.32 30.50
C GLU A 271 4.64 25.66 31.88
N SER A 272 5.03 26.47 32.87
CA SER A 272 5.32 26.03 34.24
C SER A 272 4.22 26.33 35.24
N LEU A 273 3.14 26.99 34.80
CA LEU A 273 1.99 27.29 35.65
C LEU A 273 1.15 26.03 35.86
N ASP A 274 0.59 25.89 37.07
CA ASP A 274 -0.41 24.87 37.31
C ASP A 274 -1.70 25.25 36.55
N PRO A 275 -2.47 24.29 36.01
CA PRO A 275 -3.79 24.58 35.46
C PRO A 275 -4.69 25.42 36.38
N ALA A 276 -4.57 25.29 37.71
CA ALA A 276 -5.32 26.10 38.67
C ALA A 276 -4.95 27.60 38.66
N ASP A 277 -3.76 27.94 38.15
CA ASP A 277 -3.29 29.33 38.01
C ASP A 277 -3.73 29.98 36.68
N LEU A 278 -4.37 29.21 35.79
CA LEU A 278 -4.87 29.69 34.51
C LEU A 278 -6.32 30.14 34.64
N ASP A 279 -6.72 31.08 33.77
CA ASP A 279 -8.10 31.53 33.69
C ASP A 279 -9.02 30.34 33.32
N PRO A 280 -10.09 30.06 34.12
CA PRO A 280 -10.96 28.92 33.87
C PRO A 280 -11.65 28.96 32.50
N LYS A 281 -12.00 30.16 32.01
CA LYS A 281 -12.63 30.33 30.70
C LYS A 281 -11.62 30.08 29.58
N PHE A 282 -10.36 30.48 29.76
CA PHE A 282 -9.28 30.12 28.84
C PHE A 282 -9.11 28.61 28.71
N LEU A 283 -9.13 27.89 29.83
CA LEU A 283 -9.06 26.43 29.85
C LEU A 283 -10.26 25.78 29.16
N GLU A 284 -11.47 26.26 29.44
CA GLU A 284 -12.70 25.77 28.81
C GLU A 284 -12.64 25.91 27.28
N VAL A 285 -12.28 27.09 26.78
CA VAL A 285 -12.14 27.32 25.33
C VAL A 285 -11.03 26.45 24.74
N THR A 286 -9.91 26.28 25.45
CA THR A 286 -8.81 25.40 25.02
C THR A 286 -9.26 23.95 24.88
N ASP A 287 -10.01 23.44 25.85
CA ASP A 287 -10.52 22.07 25.83
C ASP A 287 -11.59 21.89 24.73
N CYS A 288 -12.45 22.88 24.51
CA CYS A 288 -13.40 22.90 23.39
C CYS A 288 -12.67 22.89 22.03
N PHE A 289 -11.63 23.71 21.87
CA PHE A 289 -10.78 23.71 20.69
C PHE A 289 -10.13 22.34 20.46
N CYS A 290 -9.52 21.73 21.48
CA CYS A 290 -8.89 20.41 21.36
C CYS A 290 -9.91 19.32 20.97
N LYS A 291 -11.06 19.26 21.66
CA LYS A 291 -12.13 18.30 21.35
C LYS A 291 -12.62 18.46 19.91
N PHE A 292 -12.81 19.70 19.49
CA PHE A 292 -13.21 20.02 18.14
C PHE A 292 -12.18 19.48 17.12
N VAL A 293 -10.89 19.78 17.31
CA VAL A 293 -9.81 19.29 16.42
C VAL A 293 -9.78 17.76 16.39
N PHE A 294 -9.93 17.09 17.53
CA PHE A 294 -9.94 15.62 17.58
C PHE A 294 -11.15 15.00 16.86
N GLN A 295 -12.30 15.67 16.85
CA GLN A 295 -13.50 15.13 16.20
C GLN A 295 -13.48 15.42 14.69
N ASP A 296 -13.19 16.66 14.32
CA ASP A 296 -13.50 17.16 12.97
C ASP A 296 -12.30 17.17 12.02
N SER A 297 -11.06 17.10 12.52
CA SER A 297 -9.88 17.02 11.67
C SER A 297 -9.81 15.68 10.94
N GLN A 298 -9.81 15.72 9.62
CA GLN A 298 -9.86 14.52 8.77
C GLN A 298 -8.49 13.89 8.55
N VAL A 299 -8.50 12.61 8.17
CA VAL A 299 -7.31 11.93 7.66
C VAL A 299 -6.80 12.70 6.45
N LYS A 300 -5.47 12.85 6.34
CA LYS A 300 -4.83 13.53 5.21
C LYS A 300 -4.99 12.64 3.97
N MET A 301 -5.44 13.25 2.89
CA MET A 301 -5.60 12.60 1.59
C MET A 301 -4.69 13.27 0.57
N LEU A 302 -4.18 12.49 -0.38
CA LEU A 302 -3.61 13.00 -1.61
C LEU A 302 -4.74 13.42 -2.56
N LYS A 303 -4.37 14.07 -3.68
CA LYS A 303 -5.30 14.20 -4.80
C LYS A 303 -5.79 12.82 -5.21
N ASP A 304 -7.07 12.75 -5.60
CA ASP A 304 -7.78 11.52 -5.98
C ASP A 304 -8.12 10.56 -4.82
N GLY A 305 -8.13 11.04 -3.57
CA GLY A 305 -8.69 10.29 -2.44
C GLY A 305 -7.82 9.15 -1.91
N TYR A 306 -6.51 9.18 -2.18
CA TYR A 306 -5.59 8.21 -1.60
C TYR A 306 -5.18 8.61 -0.18
N THR A 307 -5.35 7.68 0.76
CA THR A 307 -5.04 7.87 2.17
C THR A 307 -3.54 8.08 2.38
N VAL A 308 -3.16 9.13 3.12
CA VAL A 308 -1.77 9.38 3.49
C VAL A 308 -1.47 8.65 4.80
N THR A 309 -0.53 7.72 4.74
CA THR A 309 0.12 7.11 5.91
C THR A 309 1.34 7.93 6.34
N GLY A 310 1.94 7.64 7.49
CA GLY A 310 3.15 8.34 7.90
C GLY A 310 4.32 8.18 6.93
N ARG A 311 4.47 7.01 6.29
CA ARG A 311 5.45 6.79 5.21
C ARG A 311 5.26 7.75 4.05
N VAL A 312 4.03 7.79 3.53
CA VAL A 312 3.64 8.66 2.41
C VAL A 312 3.83 10.12 2.81
N PHE A 313 3.45 10.49 4.04
CA PHE A 313 3.61 11.84 4.57
C PHE A 313 5.09 12.29 4.59
N GLY A 314 6.01 11.43 5.03
CA GLY A 314 7.44 11.73 5.00
C GLY A 314 7.97 11.96 3.59
N ASN A 315 7.62 11.08 2.65
CA ASN A 315 8.01 11.23 1.24
C ASN A 315 7.40 12.49 0.61
N LEU A 316 6.16 12.83 0.97
CA LEU A 316 5.46 14.03 0.52
C LEU A 316 6.13 15.31 1.02
N ALA A 317 6.48 15.36 2.30
CA ALA A 317 7.22 16.47 2.90
C ALA A 317 8.58 16.68 2.21
N LYS A 318 9.33 15.59 2.00
CA LYS A 318 10.60 15.63 1.28
C LYS A 318 10.43 16.18 -0.14
N MET A 319 9.46 15.68 -0.88
CA MET A 319 9.20 16.12 -2.24
C MET A 319 8.87 17.61 -2.35
N TYR A 320 7.97 18.10 -1.51
CA TYR A 320 7.58 19.52 -1.54
C TYR A 320 8.73 20.42 -1.14
N VAL A 321 9.51 20.05 -0.12
CA VAL A 321 10.69 20.81 0.29
C VAL A 321 11.77 20.80 -0.79
N ASP A 322 12.06 19.67 -1.41
CA ASP A 322 13.04 19.56 -2.49
C ASP A 322 12.61 20.42 -3.70
N THR A 323 11.30 20.41 -4.03
CA THR A 323 10.73 21.20 -5.13
C THR A 323 10.87 22.70 -4.86
N ILE A 324 10.42 23.17 -3.69
CA ILE A 324 10.52 24.58 -3.29
C ILE A 324 11.98 25.03 -3.23
N SER A 325 12.87 24.21 -2.68
CA SER A 325 14.30 24.54 -2.54
C SER A 325 15.05 24.59 -3.86
N SER A 326 14.53 23.94 -4.90
CA SER A 326 15.01 24.05 -6.28
C SER A 326 14.49 25.30 -7.02
N GLY A 327 13.53 26.03 -6.43
CA GLY A 327 12.86 27.18 -7.04
C GLY A 327 11.65 26.82 -7.91
N ALA A 328 11.29 25.53 -7.98
CA ALA A 328 10.09 25.07 -8.66
C ALA A 328 8.85 25.16 -7.76
N VAL A 329 7.67 25.16 -8.39
CA VAL A 329 6.37 25.24 -7.70
C VAL A 329 5.83 23.82 -7.45
N PRO A 330 5.52 23.44 -6.18
CA PRO A 330 4.85 22.18 -5.87
C PRO A 330 3.58 21.95 -6.69
N CYS A 331 3.44 20.74 -7.23
CA CYS A 331 2.25 20.31 -7.96
C CYS A 331 1.58 19.12 -7.27
N LEU A 332 0.29 19.23 -6.97
CA LEU A 332 -0.48 18.18 -6.28
C LEU A 332 -0.58 16.89 -7.11
N GLU A 333 -0.82 17.00 -8.41
CA GLU A 333 -0.90 15.85 -9.32
C GLU A 333 0.42 15.08 -9.42
N ASN A 334 1.53 15.81 -9.59
CA ASN A 334 2.87 15.21 -9.62
C ASN A 334 3.19 14.50 -8.30
N ALA A 335 2.73 15.06 -7.17
CA ALA A 335 2.91 14.42 -5.88
C ALA A 335 2.23 13.05 -5.83
N VAL A 336 1.01 12.92 -6.33
CA VAL A 336 0.33 11.61 -6.38
C VAL A 336 1.09 10.61 -7.23
N ILE A 337 1.54 11.00 -8.44
CA ILE A 337 2.25 10.12 -9.36
C ILE A 337 3.55 9.60 -8.72
N ALA A 338 4.30 10.50 -8.11
CA ALA A 338 5.59 10.16 -7.55
C ALA A 338 5.47 9.43 -6.21
N MET A 339 4.45 9.71 -5.37
CA MET A 339 4.15 8.89 -4.19
C MET A 339 3.70 7.47 -4.61
N ALA A 340 2.86 7.33 -5.64
CA ALA A 340 2.43 6.03 -6.15
C ALA A 340 3.63 5.21 -6.65
N THR A 341 4.52 5.82 -7.42
CA THR A 341 5.76 5.16 -7.88
C THR A 341 6.60 4.64 -6.70
N ILE A 342 6.86 5.48 -5.70
CA ILE A 342 7.69 5.10 -4.54
C ILE A 342 7.04 3.97 -3.75
N GLU A 343 5.74 4.06 -3.45
CA GLU A 343 5.06 3.05 -2.64
C GLU A 343 4.84 1.74 -3.42
N ASN A 344 4.54 1.79 -4.72
CA ASN A 344 4.34 0.59 -5.52
C ASN A 344 5.65 -0.18 -5.72
N GLU A 345 6.78 0.49 -5.97
CA GLU A 345 8.10 -0.16 -6.03
C GLU A 345 8.46 -0.86 -4.71
N ALA A 346 8.15 -0.21 -3.58
CA ALA A 346 8.42 -0.76 -2.28
C ALA A 346 7.44 -1.89 -1.91
N ALA A 347 6.18 -1.81 -2.33
CA ALA A 347 5.18 -2.86 -2.19
C ALA A 347 5.59 -4.15 -2.92
N VAL A 348 6.15 -4.04 -4.14
CA VAL A 348 6.69 -5.21 -4.86
C VAL A 348 7.82 -5.86 -4.06
N LYS A 349 8.77 -5.06 -3.57
CA LYS A 349 9.91 -5.57 -2.78
C LYS A 349 9.44 -6.28 -1.51
N GLU A 350 8.48 -5.69 -0.81
CA GLU A 350 7.94 -6.23 0.45
C GLU A 350 7.15 -7.53 0.23
N GLY A 351 6.27 -7.57 -0.79
CA GLY A 351 5.57 -8.79 -1.17
C GLY A 351 6.52 -9.92 -1.56
N LEU A 352 7.58 -9.61 -2.32
CA LEU A 352 8.60 -10.59 -2.69
C LEU A 352 9.39 -11.11 -1.49
N GLU A 353 9.68 -10.27 -0.50
CA GLU A 353 10.38 -10.70 0.71
C GLU A 353 9.52 -11.65 1.55
N VAL A 354 8.21 -11.37 1.68
CA VAL A 354 7.25 -12.28 2.34
C VAL A 354 7.26 -13.65 1.67
N TYR A 355 7.16 -13.68 0.34
CA TYR A 355 7.16 -14.92 -0.44
C TYR A 355 8.49 -15.68 -0.29
N LYS A 356 9.63 -15.02 -0.50
CA LYS A 356 10.97 -15.61 -0.40
C LYS A 356 11.25 -16.17 0.99
N SER A 357 10.95 -15.40 2.04
CA SER A 357 11.16 -15.84 3.42
C SER A 357 10.36 -17.10 3.76
N GLY A 358 9.11 -17.18 3.27
CA GLY A 358 8.28 -18.37 3.41
C GLY A 358 8.86 -19.59 2.67
N MET A 359 9.22 -19.42 1.40
CA MET A 359 9.72 -20.52 0.58
C MET A 359 11.11 -21.01 1.02
N GLU A 360 12.00 -20.12 1.50
CA GLU A 360 13.29 -20.53 2.07
C GLU A 360 13.11 -21.37 3.34
N LYS A 361 12.10 -21.08 4.17
CA LYS A 361 11.76 -21.94 5.31
C LYS A 361 11.28 -23.31 4.84
N LEU A 362 10.38 -23.36 3.87
CA LEU A 362 9.87 -24.62 3.30
C LEU A 362 11.00 -25.47 2.70
N LYS A 363 11.93 -24.84 1.99
CA LYS A 363 13.08 -25.48 1.33
C LYS A 363 13.94 -26.33 2.28
N THR A 364 13.97 -26.00 3.58
CA THR A 364 14.69 -26.80 4.59
C THR A 364 14.14 -28.22 4.76
N SER A 365 12.89 -28.45 4.34
CA SER A 365 12.19 -29.74 4.45
C SER A 365 12.20 -30.54 3.15
N PHE A 366 12.86 -30.06 2.09
CA PHE A 366 12.93 -30.79 0.82
C PHE A 366 13.71 -32.12 0.94
N PRO A 367 13.31 -33.18 0.20
CA PRO A 367 12.21 -33.20 -0.77
C PRO A 367 10.81 -33.37 -0.15
N LEU A 368 9.80 -32.80 -0.79
CA LEU A 368 8.38 -32.87 -0.44
C LEU A 368 7.52 -33.33 -1.63
N GLU A 369 6.32 -33.81 -1.35
CA GLU A 369 5.28 -34.06 -2.36
C GLU A 369 4.93 -32.72 -3.04
N LEU A 370 4.64 -32.75 -4.35
CA LEU A 370 4.35 -31.52 -5.09
C LEU A 370 3.12 -30.80 -4.53
N LYS A 371 2.07 -31.53 -4.15
CA LYS A 371 0.89 -30.96 -3.51
C LYS A 371 1.20 -30.11 -2.27
N ASP A 372 2.15 -30.54 -1.45
CA ASP A 372 2.55 -29.78 -0.25
C ASP A 372 3.27 -28.48 -0.63
N VAL A 373 4.17 -28.55 -1.62
CA VAL A 373 4.90 -27.39 -2.15
C VAL A 373 3.95 -26.39 -2.82
N SER A 374 3.01 -26.88 -3.62
CA SER A 374 2.00 -26.07 -4.31
C SER A 374 1.00 -25.42 -3.36
N THR A 375 0.59 -26.12 -2.29
CA THR A 375 -0.29 -25.57 -1.26
C THR A 375 0.38 -24.41 -0.53
N GLU A 376 1.65 -24.57 -0.16
CA GLU A 376 2.41 -23.51 0.51
C GLU A 376 2.73 -22.34 -0.45
N HIS A 377 3.01 -22.62 -1.72
CA HIS A 377 3.13 -21.60 -2.76
C HIS A 377 1.87 -20.73 -2.84
N GLN A 378 0.69 -21.36 -2.97
CA GLN A 378 -0.59 -20.64 -3.04
C GLN A 378 -0.75 -19.72 -1.82
N ARG A 379 -0.54 -20.25 -0.61
CA ARG A 379 -0.64 -19.49 0.64
C ARG A 379 0.30 -18.28 0.66
N LEU A 380 1.56 -18.46 0.28
CA LEU A 380 2.58 -17.41 0.28
C LEU A 380 2.35 -16.39 -0.83
N ASN A 381 1.87 -16.80 -2.00
CA ASN A 381 1.51 -15.93 -3.12
C ASN A 381 0.36 -14.98 -2.71
N SER A 382 -0.66 -15.53 -2.03
CA SER A 382 -1.79 -14.75 -1.53
C SER A 382 -1.38 -13.77 -0.43
N MET A 383 -0.48 -14.16 0.48
CA MET A 383 0.09 -13.25 1.47
C MET A 383 0.94 -12.14 0.83
N ALA A 384 1.76 -12.47 -0.17
CA ALA A 384 2.58 -11.50 -0.89
C ALA A 384 1.71 -10.48 -1.64
N THR A 385 0.67 -10.96 -2.31
CA THR A 385 -0.34 -10.14 -2.98
C THR A 385 -1.06 -9.24 -1.98
N GLN A 386 -1.50 -9.78 -0.84
CA GLN A 386 -2.18 -9.00 0.19
C GLN A 386 -1.27 -7.90 0.77
N THR A 387 0.01 -8.22 1.00
CA THR A 387 1.02 -7.28 1.47
C THR A 387 1.22 -6.15 0.45
N PHE A 388 1.31 -6.50 -0.84
CA PHE A 388 1.37 -5.53 -1.91
C PHE A 388 0.13 -4.64 -1.94
N MET A 389 -1.08 -5.22 -1.91
CA MET A 389 -2.35 -4.50 -2.00
C MET A 389 -2.55 -3.51 -0.86
N LYS A 390 -2.12 -3.85 0.37
CA LYS A 390 -2.18 -2.95 1.53
C LYS A 390 -1.32 -1.70 1.39
N ARG A 391 -0.24 -1.76 0.61
CA ARG A 391 0.75 -0.69 0.49
C ARG A 391 0.65 0.09 -0.82
N SER A 392 0.35 -0.59 -1.93
CA SER A 392 0.28 0.02 -3.25
C SER A 392 -0.92 0.96 -3.37
N PHE A 393 -0.88 1.87 -4.33
CA PHE A 393 -2.05 2.62 -4.79
C PHE A 393 -1.76 3.20 -6.18
N ARG A 394 -2.82 3.52 -6.94
CA ARG A 394 -2.70 4.08 -8.30
C ARG A 394 -1.77 3.28 -9.23
N ASP A 395 -1.87 1.95 -9.21
CA ASP A 395 -1.18 1.06 -10.17
C ASP A 395 -2.03 0.90 -11.44
N THR A 396 -2.37 2.00 -12.11
CA THR A 396 -3.46 2.06 -13.13
C THR A 396 -3.24 1.16 -14.36
N ASP A 397 -2.00 0.84 -14.71
CA ASP A 397 -1.66 -0.10 -15.79
C ASP A 397 -1.39 -1.53 -15.28
N GLY A 398 -1.51 -1.76 -13.96
CA GLY A 398 -1.22 -3.03 -13.29
C GLY A 398 0.24 -3.43 -13.38
N LYS A 399 1.14 -2.52 -13.75
CA LYS A 399 2.55 -2.83 -14.03
C LYS A 399 3.26 -3.38 -12.80
N TYR A 400 3.02 -2.79 -11.63
CA TYR A 400 3.73 -3.20 -10.42
C TYR A 400 3.20 -4.52 -9.88
N LEU A 401 1.87 -4.72 -9.90
CA LEU A 401 1.28 -6.01 -9.58
C LEU A 401 1.84 -7.09 -10.50
N THR A 402 1.80 -6.87 -11.82
CA THR A 402 2.38 -7.79 -12.81
C THR A 402 3.85 -8.13 -12.50
N SER A 403 4.64 -7.13 -12.14
CA SER A 403 6.03 -7.34 -11.79
C SER A 403 6.19 -8.25 -10.57
N LEU A 404 5.35 -8.10 -9.54
CA LEU A 404 5.32 -9.00 -8.39
C LEU A 404 5.00 -10.44 -8.83
N GLU A 405 4.00 -10.62 -9.69
CA GLU A 405 3.55 -11.92 -10.19
C GLU A 405 4.65 -12.66 -10.95
N GLU A 406 5.24 -12.01 -11.95
CA GLU A 406 6.31 -12.59 -12.76
C GLU A 406 7.51 -13.01 -11.89
N ASN A 407 7.87 -12.17 -10.91
CA ASN A 407 8.94 -12.50 -9.98
C ASN A 407 8.58 -13.68 -9.06
N ILE A 408 7.34 -13.77 -8.56
CA ILE A 408 6.88 -14.91 -7.76
C ILE A 408 6.91 -16.21 -8.58
N ASN A 409 6.41 -16.17 -9.82
CA ASN A 409 6.40 -17.35 -10.71
C ASN A 409 7.82 -17.83 -11.02
N ASN A 410 8.73 -16.90 -11.35
CA ASN A 410 10.15 -17.23 -11.58
C ASN A 410 10.81 -17.85 -10.33
N LEU A 411 10.49 -17.33 -9.13
CA LEU A 411 10.99 -17.90 -7.88
C LEU A 411 10.41 -19.29 -7.64
N PHE A 412 9.12 -19.48 -7.91
CA PHE A 412 8.44 -20.76 -7.73
C PHE A 412 9.08 -21.85 -8.60
N ASP A 413 9.32 -21.58 -9.88
CA ASP A 413 10.04 -22.50 -10.79
C ASP A 413 11.41 -22.87 -10.24
N GLY A 414 12.13 -21.89 -9.68
CA GLY A 414 13.37 -22.13 -8.96
C GLY A 414 13.21 -23.11 -7.81
N TYR A 415 12.23 -22.90 -6.92
CA TYR A 415 11.98 -23.79 -5.78
C TYR A 415 11.53 -25.19 -6.20
N LEU A 416 10.71 -25.32 -7.24
CA LEU A 416 10.33 -26.61 -7.82
C LEU A 416 11.56 -27.38 -8.30
N SER A 417 12.46 -26.73 -9.03
CA SER A 417 13.72 -27.36 -9.47
C SER A 417 14.58 -27.83 -8.29
N HIS A 418 14.65 -27.06 -7.19
CA HIS A 418 15.37 -27.49 -5.99
C HIS A 418 14.72 -28.71 -5.32
N ASN A 419 13.39 -28.75 -5.26
CA ASN A 419 12.65 -29.88 -4.70
C ASN A 419 12.87 -31.15 -5.54
N GLU A 420 12.78 -31.02 -6.86
CA GLU A 420 13.06 -32.10 -7.82
C GLU A 420 14.49 -32.65 -7.66
N GLN A 421 15.49 -31.77 -7.54
CA GLN A 421 16.88 -32.18 -7.34
C GLN A 421 17.07 -32.92 -6.01
N ALA A 422 16.44 -32.45 -4.94
CA ALA A 422 16.48 -33.12 -3.64
C ALA A 422 15.84 -34.53 -3.72
N SER A 423 14.72 -34.63 -4.43
CA SER A 423 14.00 -35.88 -4.66
C SER A 423 14.85 -36.86 -5.49
N LYS A 424 15.42 -36.39 -6.60
CA LYS A 424 16.32 -37.18 -7.45
C LYS A 424 17.50 -37.75 -6.65
N ARG A 425 18.19 -36.93 -5.86
CA ARG A 425 19.32 -37.38 -5.02
C ARG A 425 18.88 -38.44 -4.01
N ARG A 426 17.72 -38.25 -3.37
CA ARG A 426 17.19 -39.23 -2.40
C ARG A 426 16.88 -40.57 -3.07
N CYS A 427 16.24 -40.54 -4.24
CA CYS A 427 15.94 -41.72 -5.05
C CYS A 427 17.21 -42.45 -5.52
N GLU A 428 18.19 -41.73 -6.04
CA GLU A 428 19.48 -42.29 -6.50
C GLU A 428 20.26 -42.96 -5.35
N ASN A 429 20.30 -42.32 -4.19
CA ASN A 429 20.94 -42.87 -3.00
C ASN A 429 20.26 -44.16 -2.53
N LEU A 430 18.92 -44.19 -2.55
CA LEU A 430 18.14 -45.36 -2.18
C LEU A 430 18.39 -46.52 -3.16
N LEU A 431 18.34 -46.29 -4.47
CA LEU A 431 18.63 -47.32 -5.46
C LEU A 431 20.07 -47.84 -5.36
N SER A 432 21.03 -46.95 -5.11
CA SER A 432 22.43 -47.33 -4.88
C SER A 432 22.56 -48.27 -3.68
N SER A 433 21.83 -47.98 -2.59
CA SER A 433 21.78 -48.84 -1.40
C SER A 433 21.09 -50.18 -1.68
N LEU A 434 19.91 -50.17 -2.32
CA LEU A 434 19.14 -51.39 -2.59
C LEU A 434 19.86 -52.31 -3.59
N SER A 435 20.57 -51.74 -4.56
CA SER A 435 21.27 -52.49 -5.60
C SER A 435 22.71 -52.90 -5.26
N ALA A 436 23.21 -52.55 -4.07
CA ALA A 436 24.58 -52.85 -3.63
C ALA A 436 24.87 -54.36 -3.66
N THR A 437 23.98 -55.18 -3.10
CA THR A 437 24.12 -56.65 -3.08
C THR A 437 24.10 -57.25 -4.49
N MET A 438 23.22 -56.76 -5.36
CA MET A 438 23.15 -57.19 -6.76
C MET A 438 24.43 -56.82 -7.52
N THR A 439 24.98 -55.63 -7.27
CA THR A 439 26.22 -55.16 -7.89
C THR A 439 27.41 -56.02 -7.46
N GLU A 440 27.44 -56.48 -6.21
CA GLU A 440 28.47 -57.41 -5.74
C GLU A 440 28.31 -58.81 -6.37
N LYS A 441 27.08 -59.33 -6.44
CA LYS A 441 26.78 -60.59 -7.16
C LYS A 441 27.20 -60.53 -8.65
N LEU A 442 27.02 -59.38 -9.31
CA LEU A 442 27.49 -59.14 -10.68
C LEU A 442 29.01 -59.26 -10.78
N LYS A 443 29.76 -58.58 -9.90
CA LYS A 443 31.23 -58.62 -9.88
C LYS A 443 31.79 -60.02 -9.63
N GLN A 444 31.13 -60.79 -8.76
CA GLN A 444 31.52 -62.16 -8.43
C GLN A 444 31.11 -63.19 -9.51
N GLY A 445 30.42 -62.76 -10.57
CA GLY A 445 29.99 -63.63 -11.65
C GLY A 445 28.86 -64.60 -11.27
N VAL A 446 28.10 -64.30 -10.20
CA VAL A 446 27.02 -65.18 -9.69
C VAL A 446 25.96 -65.44 -10.76
N TYR A 447 25.65 -64.41 -11.57
CA TYR A 447 24.66 -64.48 -12.64
C TYR A 447 25.18 -65.13 -13.94
N ALA A 448 26.48 -65.46 -14.05
CA ALA A 448 27.03 -66.11 -15.23
C ALA A 448 26.85 -67.65 -15.24
N ASN A 449 26.20 -68.19 -14.20
CA ASN A 449 25.90 -69.62 -14.09
C ASN A 449 24.58 -69.98 -14.82
N PRO A 450 24.37 -71.26 -15.19
CA PRO A 450 23.10 -71.70 -15.78
C PRO A 450 21.89 -71.36 -14.88
N GLY A 451 20.90 -70.64 -15.42
CA GLY A 451 19.75 -70.10 -14.68
C GLY A 451 20.01 -68.76 -13.99
N GLY A 452 21.16 -68.14 -14.22
CA GLY A 452 21.53 -66.85 -13.65
C GLY A 452 20.67 -65.68 -14.13
N TYR A 453 20.06 -65.77 -15.32
CA TYR A 453 19.14 -64.72 -15.79
C TYR A 453 17.87 -64.64 -14.94
N ASP A 454 17.26 -65.79 -14.60
CA ASP A 454 16.07 -65.83 -13.73
C ASP A 454 16.35 -65.21 -12.36
N LEU A 455 17.54 -65.52 -11.81
CA LEU A 455 17.98 -64.96 -10.53
C LEU A 455 18.22 -63.45 -10.62
N PHE A 456 18.80 -62.97 -11.72
CA PHE A 456 19.02 -61.54 -11.96
C PHE A 456 17.68 -60.78 -12.05
N CYS A 457 16.72 -61.29 -12.83
CA CYS A 457 15.39 -60.69 -12.95
C CYS A 457 14.70 -60.61 -11.59
N LYS A 458 14.76 -61.70 -10.80
CA LYS A 458 14.15 -61.72 -9.46
C LYS A 458 14.79 -60.70 -8.51
N ASP A 459 16.12 -60.63 -8.47
CA ASP A 459 16.82 -59.64 -7.65
C ASP A 459 16.46 -58.20 -8.08
N LEU A 460 16.30 -57.96 -9.39
CA LEU A 460 15.92 -56.65 -9.94
C LEU A 460 14.46 -56.29 -9.63
N GLU A 461 13.53 -57.25 -9.70
CA GLU A 461 12.13 -57.10 -9.29
C GLU A 461 12.04 -56.76 -7.80
N ASP A 462 12.73 -57.50 -6.94
CA ASP A 462 12.78 -57.27 -5.48
C ASP A 462 13.30 -55.85 -5.15
N ILE A 463 14.31 -55.36 -5.89
CA ILE A 463 14.82 -53.99 -5.77
C ILE A 463 13.74 -52.98 -6.18
N GLY A 464 13.08 -53.21 -7.32
CA GLY A 464 12.04 -52.33 -7.85
C GLY A 464 10.83 -52.20 -6.92
N GLU A 465 10.37 -53.30 -6.33
CA GLU A 465 9.28 -53.31 -5.36
C GLU A 465 9.64 -52.55 -4.08
N LYS A 466 10.82 -52.83 -3.51
CA LYS A 466 11.31 -52.12 -2.31
C LYS A 466 11.47 -50.63 -2.56
N TYR A 467 12.01 -50.25 -3.73
CA TYR A 467 12.14 -48.86 -4.13
C TYR A 467 10.78 -48.16 -4.16
N LYS A 468 9.82 -48.71 -4.92
CA LYS A 468 8.46 -48.12 -5.06
C LYS A 468 7.75 -47.96 -3.72
N SER A 469 7.92 -48.91 -2.80
CA SER A 469 7.32 -48.82 -1.46
C SER A 469 7.88 -47.67 -0.59
N GLN A 470 9.07 -47.17 -0.91
CA GLN A 470 9.79 -46.14 -0.13
C GLN A 470 9.86 -44.77 -0.82
N THR A 471 9.46 -44.68 -2.10
CA THR A 471 9.54 -43.45 -2.92
C THR A 471 8.18 -42.98 -3.44
N ASN A 472 7.07 -43.49 -2.90
CA ASN A 472 5.72 -43.12 -3.32
C ASN A 472 5.38 -41.62 -3.14
N LYS A 473 6.21 -40.87 -2.42
CA LYS A 473 6.08 -39.43 -2.16
C LYS A 473 7.07 -38.56 -2.95
N GLU A 474 7.98 -39.20 -3.69
CA GLU A 474 9.09 -38.53 -4.36
C GLU A 474 8.66 -38.11 -5.78
N VAL A 475 8.87 -36.84 -6.12
CA VAL A 475 8.46 -36.27 -7.43
C VAL A 475 9.34 -36.71 -8.61
N LYS A 476 10.47 -37.38 -8.33
CA LYS A 476 11.38 -37.95 -9.34
C LYS A 476 11.49 -39.47 -9.26
N ALA A 477 10.53 -40.14 -8.61
CA ALA A 477 10.61 -41.57 -8.35
C ALA A 477 10.65 -42.38 -9.63
N GLU A 478 9.72 -42.11 -10.56
CA GLU A 478 9.55 -42.91 -11.77
C GLU A 478 10.62 -42.56 -12.81
N GLU A 479 11.07 -41.30 -12.88
CA GLU A 479 12.19 -40.86 -13.73
C GLU A 479 13.49 -41.58 -13.34
N VAL A 480 13.85 -41.58 -12.06
CA VAL A 480 15.10 -42.20 -11.57
C VAL A 480 15.06 -43.72 -11.72
N LEU A 481 13.91 -44.35 -11.48
CA LEU A 481 13.75 -45.80 -11.70
C LEU A 481 13.88 -46.16 -13.18
N LYS A 482 13.31 -45.36 -14.09
CA LYS A 482 13.47 -45.52 -15.55
C LYS A 482 14.94 -45.49 -15.95
N GLU A 483 15.70 -44.51 -15.45
CA GLU A 483 17.15 -44.40 -15.73
C GLU A 483 17.93 -45.61 -15.21
N PHE A 484 17.63 -46.05 -13.99
CA PHE A 484 18.24 -47.23 -13.39
C PHE A 484 17.97 -48.53 -14.16
N LEU A 485 16.71 -48.80 -14.54
CA LEU A 485 16.36 -50.00 -15.31
C LEU A 485 17.02 -49.98 -16.70
N LYS A 486 17.08 -48.81 -17.35
CA LYS A 486 17.78 -48.65 -18.62
C LYS A 486 19.27 -48.95 -18.50
N GLN A 487 19.90 -48.53 -17.41
CA GLN A 487 21.29 -48.89 -17.10
C GLN A 487 21.46 -50.40 -16.91
N LYS A 488 20.56 -51.05 -16.14
CA LYS A 488 20.60 -52.49 -15.87
C LYS A 488 20.24 -53.37 -17.07
N SER A 489 19.57 -52.83 -18.08
CA SER A 489 19.30 -53.54 -19.33
C SER A 489 20.58 -53.93 -20.09
N VAL A 490 21.68 -53.17 -19.93
CA VAL A 490 22.97 -53.53 -20.52
C VAL A 490 23.51 -54.82 -19.89
N ASP A 491 23.47 -54.90 -18.56
CA ASP A 491 23.87 -56.10 -17.81
C ASP A 491 22.94 -57.29 -18.14
N SER A 492 21.62 -57.04 -18.17
CA SER A 492 20.58 -58.02 -18.48
C SER A 492 20.83 -58.72 -19.82
N LYS A 493 21.14 -57.96 -20.88
CA LYS A 493 21.43 -58.51 -22.22
C LYS A 493 22.65 -59.42 -22.22
N ALA A 494 23.72 -59.05 -21.52
CA ALA A 494 24.93 -59.87 -21.43
C ALA A 494 24.66 -61.19 -20.68
N ILE A 495 23.92 -61.12 -19.57
CA ILE A 495 23.56 -62.30 -18.76
C ILE A 495 22.62 -63.22 -19.55
N LEU A 496 21.62 -62.68 -20.23
CA LEU A 496 20.67 -63.45 -21.05
C LEU A 496 21.37 -64.26 -22.15
N GLN A 497 22.36 -63.65 -22.79
CA GLN A 497 23.16 -64.32 -23.83
C GLN A 497 24.06 -65.41 -23.27
N ALA A 498 24.64 -65.19 -22.08
CA ALA A 498 25.54 -66.13 -21.41
C ALA A 498 24.82 -67.34 -20.77
N ASP A 499 23.51 -67.24 -20.48
CA ASP A 499 22.76 -68.29 -19.81
C ASP A 499 22.49 -69.50 -20.72
N LYS A 500 23.15 -70.62 -20.40
CA LYS A 500 23.06 -71.89 -21.15
C LYS A 500 21.82 -72.72 -20.80
N LYS A 501 21.06 -72.35 -19.76
CA LYS A 501 19.83 -73.05 -19.37
C LYS A 501 18.67 -72.70 -20.32
N LEU A 502 18.72 -71.54 -20.97
CA LEU A 502 17.67 -71.01 -21.82
C LEU A 502 17.91 -71.37 -23.29
N THR A 503 16.85 -71.81 -23.95
CA THR A 503 16.81 -71.97 -25.41
C THR A 503 16.78 -70.60 -26.10
N GLU A 504 17.19 -70.54 -27.36
CA GLU A 504 17.14 -69.29 -28.13
C GLU A 504 15.72 -68.70 -28.22
N LYS A 505 14.68 -69.55 -28.29
CA LYS A 505 13.29 -69.09 -28.25
C LYS A 505 12.93 -68.44 -26.91
N GLU A 506 13.33 -69.04 -25.79
CA GLU A 506 13.09 -68.47 -24.46
C GLU A 506 13.85 -67.16 -24.24
N LYS A 507 15.08 -67.05 -24.78
CA LYS A 507 15.85 -65.80 -24.77
C LYS A 507 15.14 -64.69 -25.54
N MET A 508 14.57 -65.00 -26.71
CA MET A 508 13.79 -64.03 -27.48
C MET A 508 12.55 -63.56 -26.72
N ILE A 509 11.82 -64.48 -26.08
CA ILE A 509 10.63 -64.15 -25.28
C ILE A 509 11.00 -63.23 -24.11
N LYS A 510 12.06 -63.57 -23.37
CA LYS A 510 12.53 -62.77 -22.22
C LYS A 510 13.03 -61.38 -22.62
N ALA A 511 13.76 -61.28 -23.75
CA ALA A 511 14.17 -59.99 -24.28
C ALA A 511 12.98 -59.09 -24.64
N GLU A 512 11.89 -59.67 -25.14
CA GLU A 512 10.67 -58.92 -25.46
C GLU A 512 9.90 -58.51 -24.19
N GLN A 513 9.83 -59.39 -23.17
CA GLN A 513 9.28 -59.06 -21.86
C GLN A 513 10.03 -57.89 -21.19
N GLU A 514 11.36 -57.89 -21.23
CA GLU A 514 12.17 -56.79 -20.68
C GLU A 514 11.89 -55.45 -21.40
N LYS A 515 11.76 -55.47 -22.74
CA LYS A 515 11.36 -54.27 -23.49
C LYS A 515 9.99 -53.75 -23.04
N ALA A 516 9.03 -54.65 -22.82
CA ALA A 516 7.70 -54.26 -22.34
C ALA A 516 7.76 -53.63 -20.94
N VAL A 517 8.62 -54.14 -20.03
CA VAL A 517 8.85 -53.56 -18.70
C VAL A 517 9.46 -52.16 -18.79
N LEU A 518 10.50 -51.98 -19.63
CA LEU A 518 11.12 -50.67 -19.83
C LEU A 518 10.15 -49.64 -20.43
N LEU A 519 9.34 -50.05 -21.41
CA LEU A 519 8.32 -49.20 -22.01
C LEU A 519 7.25 -48.80 -20.99
N ASN A 520 6.76 -49.75 -20.17
CA ASN A 520 5.80 -49.46 -19.11
C ASN A 520 6.37 -48.49 -18.06
N GLN A 521 7.65 -48.63 -17.72
CA GLN A 521 8.34 -47.70 -16.81
C GLN A 521 8.51 -46.31 -17.43
N GLU A 522 8.79 -46.23 -18.73
CA GLU A 522 8.83 -44.95 -19.46
C GLU A 522 7.46 -44.25 -19.46
N ILE A 523 6.38 -45.02 -19.66
CA ILE A 523 5.01 -44.51 -19.56
C ILE A 523 4.75 -43.94 -18.16
N LYS A 524 5.11 -44.66 -17.09
CA LYS A 524 4.95 -44.18 -15.71
C LYS A 524 5.72 -42.89 -15.41
N ALA A 525 6.95 -42.77 -15.92
CA ALA A 525 7.73 -41.54 -15.77
C ALA A 525 7.06 -40.34 -16.47
N LYS A 526 6.48 -40.57 -17.66
CA LYS A 526 5.70 -39.52 -18.37
C LYS A 526 4.39 -39.19 -17.64
N GLU A 527 3.72 -40.18 -17.07
CA GLU A 527 2.50 -39.98 -16.25
C GLU A 527 2.80 -39.24 -14.93
N GLU A 528 3.99 -39.41 -14.35
CA GLU A 528 4.47 -38.60 -13.22
C GLU A 528 4.68 -37.13 -13.65
N GLU A 529 5.44 -36.90 -14.72
CA GLU A 529 5.67 -35.55 -15.27
C GLU A 529 4.37 -34.81 -15.61
N GLN A 530 3.41 -35.53 -16.19
CA GLN A 530 2.08 -35.00 -16.50
C GLN A 530 1.32 -34.56 -15.23
N ARG A 531 1.30 -35.39 -14.19
CA ARG A 531 0.64 -35.05 -12.92
C ARG A 531 1.28 -33.83 -12.27
N LEU A 532 2.61 -33.70 -12.36
CA LEU A 532 3.31 -32.52 -11.85
C LEU A 532 2.89 -31.24 -12.59
N LEU A 533 2.75 -31.31 -13.91
CA LEU A 533 2.28 -30.18 -14.72
C LEU A 533 0.81 -29.82 -14.40
N GLU A 534 -0.06 -30.81 -14.20
CA GLU A 534 -1.46 -30.59 -13.81
C GLU A 534 -1.59 -29.89 -12.45
N GLU A 535 -0.83 -30.34 -11.44
CA GLU A 535 -0.83 -29.72 -10.12
C GLU A 535 -0.28 -28.29 -10.16
N LYS A 536 0.74 -28.01 -10.98
CA LYS A 536 1.25 -26.65 -11.19
C LYS A 536 0.19 -25.73 -11.79
N MET A 537 -0.49 -26.18 -12.86
CA MET A 537 -1.57 -25.40 -13.50
C MET A 537 -2.69 -25.06 -12.51
N GLU A 538 -3.08 -26.03 -11.68
CA GLU A 538 -4.14 -25.82 -10.68
C GLU A 538 -3.71 -24.84 -9.57
N ALA A 539 -2.45 -24.88 -9.14
CA ALA A 539 -1.92 -23.94 -8.15
C ALA A 539 -1.88 -22.49 -8.68
N GLU A 540 -1.47 -22.31 -9.94
CA GLU A 540 -1.48 -21.00 -10.61
C GLU A 540 -2.91 -20.49 -10.80
N ARG A 541 -3.85 -21.35 -11.20
CA ARG A 541 -5.27 -21.01 -11.35
C ARG A 541 -5.86 -20.45 -10.06
N ARG A 542 -5.67 -21.14 -8.93
CA ARG A 542 -6.17 -20.69 -7.62
C ARG A 542 -5.52 -19.39 -7.17
N SER A 543 -4.22 -19.27 -7.38
CA SER A 543 -3.49 -18.03 -7.05
C SER A 543 -4.00 -16.83 -7.85
N ASN A 544 -4.35 -17.05 -9.12
CA ASN A 544 -4.98 -16.01 -9.95
C ASN A 544 -6.38 -15.65 -9.43
N GLU A 545 -7.22 -16.63 -9.11
CA GLU A 545 -8.57 -16.39 -8.58
C GLU A 545 -8.56 -15.57 -7.28
N GLU A 546 -7.70 -15.92 -6.32
CA GLU A 546 -7.57 -15.18 -5.06
C GLU A 546 -7.06 -13.76 -5.28
N ARG A 547 -6.15 -13.56 -6.24
CA ARG A 547 -5.66 -12.23 -6.61
C ARG A 547 -6.76 -11.35 -7.18
N MET A 548 -7.60 -11.90 -8.05
CA MET A 548 -8.74 -11.18 -8.63
C MET A 548 -9.73 -10.71 -7.57
N ILE A 549 -9.94 -11.53 -6.53
CA ILE A 549 -10.77 -11.14 -5.36
C ILE A 549 -10.13 -9.97 -4.61
N GLN A 550 -8.85 -10.08 -4.24
CA GLN A 550 -8.15 -9.03 -3.50
C GLN A 550 -8.09 -7.70 -4.26
N MET A 551 -7.92 -7.77 -5.58
CA MET A 551 -7.91 -6.62 -6.47
C MET A 551 -9.28 -5.92 -6.51
N LYS A 552 -10.37 -6.68 -6.56
CA LYS A 552 -11.74 -6.17 -6.54
C LYS A 552 -12.08 -5.50 -5.20
N GLU A 553 -11.76 -6.15 -4.08
CA GLU A 553 -12.00 -5.61 -2.74
C GLU A 553 -11.30 -4.27 -2.54
N LYS A 554 -10.04 -4.16 -2.97
CA LYS A 554 -9.27 -2.91 -2.90
C LYS A 554 -9.90 -1.79 -3.72
N MET A 555 -10.32 -2.09 -4.95
CA MET A 555 -10.94 -1.08 -5.82
C MET A 555 -12.27 -0.58 -5.26
N ASP A 556 -13.13 -1.48 -4.78
CA ASP A 556 -14.42 -1.12 -4.19
C ASP A 556 -14.23 -0.15 -3.01
N GLU A 557 -13.20 -0.36 -2.20
CA GLU A 557 -12.82 0.54 -1.10
C GLU A 557 -12.29 1.90 -1.61
N GLU A 558 -11.40 1.92 -2.60
CA GLU A 558 -10.85 3.16 -3.17
C GLU A 558 -11.93 4.01 -3.84
N ILE A 559 -12.86 3.41 -4.60
CA ILE A 559 -14.00 4.10 -5.21
C ILE A 559 -14.89 4.71 -4.12
N ARG A 560 -15.18 3.95 -3.06
CA ARG A 560 -16.03 4.42 -1.95
C ARG A 560 -15.44 5.67 -1.30
N LEU A 561 -14.15 5.64 -0.94
CA LEU A 561 -13.47 6.77 -0.30
C LEU A 561 -13.46 8.03 -1.18
N GLN A 562 -13.24 7.86 -2.48
CA GLN A 562 -13.28 8.97 -3.45
C GLN A 562 -14.66 9.59 -3.59
N LYS A 563 -15.71 8.75 -3.60
CA LYS A 563 -17.08 9.23 -3.65
C LYS A 563 -17.43 10.05 -2.39
N GLU A 564 -17.06 9.56 -1.21
CA GLU A 564 -17.26 10.29 0.05
C GLU A 564 -16.49 11.63 0.09
N GLU A 565 -15.30 11.71 -0.51
CA GLU A 565 -14.55 12.97 -0.64
C GLU A 565 -15.24 13.94 -1.61
N ALA A 566 -15.67 13.44 -2.78
CA ALA A 566 -16.34 14.26 -3.79
C ALA A 566 -17.68 14.82 -3.30
N GLU A 567 -18.47 14.01 -2.59
CA GLU A 567 -19.73 14.42 -1.97
C GLU A 567 -19.48 15.55 -0.94
N ARG A 568 -18.49 15.38 -0.05
CA ARG A 568 -18.14 16.42 0.94
C ARG A 568 -17.69 17.74 0.29
N ALA A 569 -16.86 17.65 -0.75
CA ALA A 569 -16.43 18.83 -1.50
C ALA A 569 -17.61 19.51 -2.22
N MET A 570 -18.56 18.73 -2.74
CA MET A 570 -19.79 19.26 -3.37
C MET A 570 -20.65 20.00 -2.34
N ASP A 571 -20.92 19.38 -1.19
CA ASP A 571 -21.71 19.97 -0.10
C ASP A 571 -21.10 21.30 0.37
N SER A 572 -19.77 21.36 0.46
CA SER A 572 -19.07 22.58 0.85
C SER A 572 -19.23 23.70 -0.19
N LYS A 573 -19.15 23.39 -1.48
CA LYS A 573 -19.36 24.37 -2.56
C LYS A 573 -20.82 24.87 -2.61
N LEU A 574 -21.79 23.98 -2.44
CA LEU A 574 -23.22 24.33 -2.42
C LEU A 574 -23.57 25.27 -1.25
N LYS A 575 -22.98 25.04 -0.07
CA LYS A 575 -23.15 25.94 1.09
C LYS A 575 -22.62 27.35 0.82
N GLU A 576 -21.43 27.47 0.25
CA GLU A 576 -20.83 28.78 -0.08
C GLU A 576 -21.65 29.50 -1.19
N GLN A 577 -22.13 28.77 -2.20
CA GLN A 577 -23.00 29.31 -3.24
C GLN A 577 -24.29 29.89 -2.65
N THR A 578 -24.92 29.16 -1.74
CA THR A 578 -26.13 29.59 -1.03
C THR A 578 -25.87 30.88 -0.26
N ALA A 579 -24.75 30.94 0.48
CA ALA A 579 -24.36 32.13 1.23
C ALA A 579 -24.10 33.35 0.33
N LEU A 580 -23.52 33.17 -0.86
CA LEU A 580 -23.33 34.26 -1.83
C LEU A 580 -24.66 34.81 -2.35
N LEU A 581 -25.64 33.94 -2.61
CA LEU A 581 -26.98 34.34 -3.05
C LEU A 581 -27.71 35.14 -1.97
N GLU A 582 -27.71 34.65 -0.72
CA GLU A 582 -28.31 35.32 0.43
C GLU A 582 -27.69 36.71 0.68
N LYS A 583 -26.37 36.82 0.48
CA LYS A 583 -25.60 38.08 0.61
C LYS A 583 -25.72 38.99 -0.62
N GLY A 584 -26.47 38.62 -1.66
CA GLY A 584 -26.76 39.46 -2.83
C GLY A 584 -25.67 39.51 -3.91
N PHE A 585 -24.69 38.60 -3.90
CA PHE A 585 -23.60 38.52 -4.88
C PHE A 585 -23.95 37.63 -6.08
N LYS A 586 -25.00 37.98 -6.83
CA LYS A 586 -25.53 37.16 -7.94
C LYS A 586 -24.47 36.72 -8.96
N GLU A 587 -23.69 37.66 -9.51
CA GLU A 587 -22.65 37.34 -10.51
C GLU A 587 -21.60 36.36 -9.98
N LYS A 588 -21.28 36.39 -8.69
CA LYS A 588 -20.32 35.46 -8.07
C LYS A 588 -20.94 34.09 -7.84
N ALA A 589 -22.20 34.08 -7.38
CA ALA A 589 -22.96 32.85 -7.24
C ALA A 589 -23.15 32.13 -8.59
N ASP A 590 -23.42 32.88 -9.67
CA ASP A 590 -23.55 32.33 -11.03
C ASP A 590 -22.24 31.68 -11.52
N ARG A 591 -21.08 32.32 -11.27
CA ARG A 591 -19.78 31.68 -11.54
C ARG A 591 -19.58 30.42 -10.71
N MET A 592 -19.95 30.44 -9.44
CA MET A 592 -19.86 29.25 -8.59
C MET A 592 -20.81 28.13 -9.04
N THR A 593 -21.97 28.45 -9.61
CA THR A 593 -22.87 27.48 -10.26
C THR A 593 -22.14 26.75 -11.39
N GLN A 594 -21.47 27.51 -12.26
CA GLN A 594 -20.68 26.94 -13.36
C GLN A 594 -19.54 26.05 -12.84
N GLU A 595 -18.83 26.48 -11.80
CA GLU A 595 -17.79 25.66 -11.15
C GLU A 595 -18.37 24.36 -10.56
N ILE A 596 -19.58 24.39 -9.98
CA ILE A 596 -20.25 23.21 -9.41
C ILE A 596 -20.69 22.24 -10.52
N GLU A 597 -21.24 22.75 -11.62
CA GLU A 597 -21.62 21.92 -12.78
C GLU A 597 -20.40 21.26 -13.41
N GLU A 598 -19.33 22.01 -13.61
CA GLU A 598 -18.07 21.49 -14.13
C GLU A 598 -17.46 20.44 -13.18
N PHE A 599 -17.46 20.72 -11.88
CA PHE A 599 -17.00 19.78 -10.87
C PHE A 599 -17.79 18.46 -10.89
N LYS A 600 -19.13 18.52 -11.02
CA LYS A 600 -19.99 17.33 -11.14
C LYS A 600 -19.66 16.53 -12.41
N ARG A 601 -19.46 17.21 -13.54
CA ARG A 601 -19.10 16.61 -14.82
C ARG A 601 -17.76 15.88 -14.71
N GLN A 602 -16.72 16.57 -14.24
CA GLN A 602 -15.38 16.01 -14.06
C GLN A 602 -15.37 14.82 -13.09
N ASN A 603 -16.14 14.89 -12.00
CA ASN A 603 -16.17 13.80 -11.03
C ASN A 603 -16.86 12.55 -11.59
N THR A 604 -17.95 12.74 -12.34
CA THR A 604 -18.65 11.63 -13.02
C THR A 604 -17.78 11.00 -14.10
N GLU A 605 -17.07 11.82 -14.87
CA GLU A 605 -16.12 11.36 -15.89
C GLU A 605 -14.94 10.61 -15.26
N ALA A 606 -14.37 11.11 -14.17
CA ALA A 606 -13.29 10.45 -13.44
C ALA A 606 -13.73 9.10 -12.85
N GLU A 607 -14.93 9.00 -12.28
CA GLU A 607 -15.51 7.75 -11.76
C GLU A 607 -15.70 6.73 -12.90
N SER A 608 -16.26 7.16 -14.04
CA SER A 608 -16.45 6.31 -15.21
C SER A 608 -15.11 5.84 -15.79
N ASN A 609 -14.12 6.73 -15.90
CA ASN A 609 -12.79 6.41 -16.43
C ASN A 609 -12.08 5.39 -15.54
N ARG A 610 -12.09 5.57 -14.21
CA ARG A 610 -11.49 4.60 -13.27
C ARG A 610 -12.17 3.25 -13.33
N THR A 611 -13.50 3.23 -13.41
CA THR A 611 -14.26 1.97 -13.53
C THR A 611 -13.86 1.23 -14.80
N ARG A 612 -13.67 1.95 -15.91
CA ARG A 612 -13.20 1.38 -17.18
C ARG A 612 -11.75 0.90 -17.10
N GLU A 613 -10.82 1.73 -16.61
CA GLU A 613 -9.40 1.39 -16.44
C GLU A 613 -9.24 0.13 -15.58
N PHE A 614 -10.05 0.01 -14.53
CA PHE A 614 -10.07 -1.17 -13.68
C PHE A 614 -10.60 -2.41 -14.39
N ALA A 615 -11.69 -2.29 -15.15
CA ALA A 615 -12.23 -3.39 -15.94
C ALA A 615 -11.19 -3.88 -16.99
N GLU A 616 -10.51 -2.94 -17.66
CA GLU A 616 -9.41 -3.25 -18.58
C GLU A 616 -8.24 -3.93 -17.86
N MET A 617 -7.91 -3.51 -16.64
CA MET A 617 -6.85 -4.16 -15.85
C MET A 617 -7.22 -5.58 -15.45
N LEU A 618 -8.45 -5.84 -15.02
CA LEU A 618 -8.96 -7.19 -14.75
C LEU A 618 -8.92 -8.06 -16.01
N GLU A 619 -9.40 -7.53 -17.14
CA GLU A 619 -9.43 -8.25 -18.41
C GLU A 619 -8.01 -8.58 -18.89
N ASN A 620 -7.08 -7.63 -18.79
CA ASN A 620 -5.68 -7.86 -19.11
C ASN A 620 -5.01 -8.89 -18.19
N SER A 621 -5.33 -8.86 -16.89
CA SER A 621 -4.85 -9.86 -15.94
C SER A 621 -5.36 -11.26 -16.31
N ASN A 622 -6.67 -11.40 -16.54
CA ASN A 622 -7.29 -12.66 -16.97
C ASN A 622 -6.72 -13.15 -18.31
N ARG A 623 -6.59 -12.28 -19.31
CA ARG A 623 -6.04 -12.65 -20.63
C ARG A 623 -4.62 -13.21 -20.50
N ARG A 624 -3.76 -12.58 -19.69
CA ARG A 624 -2.40 -13.09 -19.47
C ARG A 624 -2.39 -14.43 -18.77
N HIS A 625 -3.27 -14.61 -17.78
CA HIS A 625 -3.43 -15.89 -17.12
C HIS A 625 -3.94 -16.97 -18.09
N GLU A 626 -4.90 -16.65 -18.97
CA GLU A 626 -5.40 -17.54 -20.01
C GLU A 626 -4.31 -17.91 -21.02
N GLU A 627 -3.49 -16.95 -21.46
CA GLU A 627 -2.35 -17.18 -22.36
C GLU A 627 -1.30 -18.10 -21.73
N SER A 628 -0.95 -17.86 -20.47
CA SER A 628 -0.04 -18.69 -19.69
C SER A 628 -0.60 -20.12 -19.50
N THR A 629 -1.88 -20.22 -19.15
CA THR A 629 -2.60 -21.49 -19.00
C THR A 629 -2.67 -22.25 -20.33
N ALA A 630 -2.92 -21.56 -21.44
CA ALA A 630 -2.97 -22.16 -22.76
C ALA A 630 -1.61 -22.75 -23.17
N MET A 631 -0.51 -22.06 -22.84
CA MET A 631 0.86 -22.56 -23.09
C MET A 631 1.13 -23.84 -22.30
N MET A 632 0.76 -23.88 -21.01
CA MET A 632 0.89 -25.11 -20.20
C MET A 632 -0.04 -26.22 -20.68
N MET A 633 -1.27 -25.90 -21.10
CA MET A 633 -2.20 -26.87 -21.68
C MET A 633 -1.70 -27.44 -23.00
N GLN A 634 -0.99 -26.66 -23.81
CA GLN A 634 -0.35 -27.15 -25.04
C GLN A 634 0.75 -28.16 -24.69
N GLN A 635 1.64 -27.81 -23.76
CA GLN A 635 2.68 -28.73 -23.27
C GLN A 635 2.06 -30.03 -22.72
N HIS A 636 0.97 -29.91 -21.98
CA HIS A 636 0.20 -31.04 -21.46
C HIS A 636 -0.37 -31.93 -22.59
N ARG A 637 -0.94 -31.33 -23.66
CA ARG A 637 -1.46 -32.09 -24.82
C ARG A 637 -0.34 -32.83 -25.56
N GLU A 638 0.80 -32.19 -25.74
CA GLU A 638 1.97 -32.79 -26.40
C GLU A 638 2.50 -34.00 -25.61
N GLN A 639 2.57 -33.88 -24.27
CA GLN A 639 2.90 -35.00 -23.38
C GLN A 639 1.85 -36.13 -23.47
N MET A 640 0.56 -35.80 -23.48
CA MET A 640 -0.52 -36.79 -23.60
C MET A 640 -0.48 -37.57 -24.93
N GLN A 641 -0.22 -36.88 -26.05
CA GLN A 641 -0.02 -37.56 -27.33
C GLN A 641 1.21 -38.47 -27.31
N ALA A 642 2.31 -38.04 -26.69
CA ALA A 642 3.50 -38.86 -26.55
C ALA A 642 3.25 -40.13 -25.71
N ILE A 643 2.41 -40.05 -24.67
CA ILE A 643 2.00 -41.22 -23.88
C ILE A 643 1.08 -42.15 -24.69
N GLN A 644 0.08 -41.60 -25.39
CA GLN A 644 -0.84 -42.39 -26.21
C GLN A 644 -0.12 -43.14 -27.34
N ASN A 645 0.82 -42.48 -28.02
CA ASN A 645 1.63 -43.09 -29.08
C ASN A 645 2.61 -44.15 -28.55
N ALA A 646 2.99 -44.07 -27.26
CA ALA A 646 3.88 -45.04 -26.62
C ALA A 646 3.14 -46.27 -26.08
N ARG A 647 1.80 -46.22 -25.93
CA ARG A 647 1.00 -47.38 -25.52
C ARG A 647 0.87 -48.36 -26.70
N PRO A 648 1.18 -49.65 -26.53
CA PRO A 648 0.96 -50.63 -27.59
C PRO A 648 -0.51 -50.64 -27.99
N SER A 649 -0.81 -50.54 -29.28
CA SER A 649 -2.17 -50.75 -29.79
C SER A 649 -2.60 -52.17 -29.38
N GLY A 650 -3.68 -52.28 -28.60
CA GLY A 650 -4.22 -53.55 -28.10
C GLY A 650 -4.67 -54.54 -29.18
N ASP A 651 -4.56 -54.20 -30.47
CA ASP A 651 -4.83 -55.08 -31.58
C ASP A 651 -3.54 -55.76 -32.07
N CYS A 652 -3.02 -56.67 -31.25
CA CYS A 652 -2.23 -57.79 -31.76
C CYS A 652 -2.86 -59.08 -31.25
N CYS A 653 -3.98 -59.46 -31.87
CA CYS A 653 -4.41 -60.84 -31.92
C CYS A 653 -3.30 -61.65 -32.59
N ILE A 654 -2.43 -62.25 -31.80
CA ILE A 654 -1.54 -63.33 -32.26
C ILE A 654 -2.36 -64.62 -32.18
N LEU A 655 -2.78 -65.10 -33.36
CA LEU A 655 -3.11 -66.50 -33.64
C LEU A 655 -1.82 -67.26 -33.95
#